data_AF-A0A3S3PFJ9-F1
#
_entry.id   AF-A0A3S3PFJ9-F1
#
_cell.length_a   1.000
_cell.length_b   1.000
_cell.length_c   1.000
_cell.angle_alpha   90.00
_cell.angle_beta   90.00
_cell.angle_gamma   90.00
#
_symmetry.space_group_name_H-M   'P 1'
#
loop_
_entity.id
_entity.type
_entity.pdbx_description
1 polymer ?
#
loop_
_entity_poly.entity_id
_entity_poly.type
_entity_poly.pdbx_seq_one_letter_code
_entity_poly.pdbx_strand_id
1 'polypeptide(L)'
;MTTSKSSKVSGATARSSARKSSLKRKVVLILGMHRSGTSALSELLIALGCDGPATPMPAAEENPRGFFESFPLFKQHEALLASAGSSWNDYRPFPASWLSSPKADEFRERIRTTLETEYGDSGFFALKDPRICRFLPFWTGLLDEMQIQPIVVHTHRNPLEVAASLHTRNAFAPEYGSLLWLRHVLDAEAGSRGLPRAFTSYDQLLNNWGSVAEKLGRELRISWPRFSPVNMPMLRDAIEPGLKHHSTPPEATLQDPLLSGWLRETYRIMQSWAETGENPKDHARLDEIRDAFDESAVLLGSLVTPTGDARAKELEKTRSRLAEIEPQLTERAKTIETLTAERNAARAKAAEVEPQLAERAKTIETLTAERNAARAKAAEIEPQLTERAKTIETLTAERNAARAKAAEIEPQLAERAKTIETLTAERNAARAKAAEIEPQLTERAKTIETLTAERNAARAKAAEIEPQLAERTKTIETLTAERNAARAKAAEIEPRLIERAKAVDTLTAERNAASAERDRLTAELAERARRDEVLSSERKALQDELNRTQNTLTQRKAEIDDAAAALHRTQDLLTRAELRIESQAQEISALRSARDRRDTELSEITKSLAAARSDLAAAQAELARREAEMARLQTEHLALKSGLAESETTLAQRESDLARASGRLAEAEADVVRLAAQHGVLERKVQTQADEISALSASNAERDTELSEVAKIILEYQQGLEDARASADRQRSLIETARAALAETQGLLSQKFDLPAAGVSAATEDLADLLAALRRQVEDLAGTYEQTKEQLSAVSAHNDALMHSTSWRLTSPMRWIVRHLRRS
;
A
#
# COMPACT_ATOMS: atom_id res chain seq x y z
N MET A 1 -50.97 -24.66 -56.33
CA MET A 1 -52.02 -25.60 -55.88
C MET A 1 -51.75 -25.88 -54.41
N THR A 2 -52.53 -25.53 -53.39
CA THR A 2 -53.94 -25.16 -53.17
C THR A 2 -53.98 -24.43 -51.82
N THR A 3 -54.17 -23.10 -51.75
CA THR A 3 -55.42 -22.38 -51.39
C THR A 3 -56.15 -22.80 -50.11
N SER A 4 -56.53 -21.77 -49.32
CA SER A 4 -57.73 -21.64 -48.45
C SER A 4 -57.38 -21.33 -46.98
N LYS A 5 -57.98 -20.37 -46.25
CA LYS A 5 -59.01 -19.35 -46.52
C LYS A 5 -58.97 -18.33 -45.36
N SER A 6 -59.32 -17.10 -45.70
CA SER A 6 -59.71 -16.02 -44.80
C SER A 6 -61.03 -16.33 -44.07
N SER A 7 -61.15 -15.90 -42.81
CA SER A 7 -62.41 -15.53 -42.18
C SER A 7 -62.21 -14.37 -41.20
N LYS A 8 -62.55 -13.16 -41.65
CA LYS A 8 -62.90 -12.01 -40.80
C LYS A 8 -64.36 -12.18 -40.34
N VAL A 9 -64.65 -12.04 -39.05
CA VAL A 9 -65.81 -11.27 -38.55
C VAL A 9 -65.48 -10.65 -37.19
N SER A 10 -65.85 -9.38 -37.08
CA SER A 10 -65.80 -8.45 -35.96
C SER A 10 -66.55 -8.89 -34.70
N GLY A 11 -65.94 -8.65 -33.55
CA GLY A 11 -66.61 -8.60 -32.25
C GLY A 11 -66.02 -7.46 -31.42
N ALA A 12 -66.64 -6.28 -31.49
CA ALA A 12 -66.41 -5.21 -30.54
C ALA A 12 -67.03 -5.64 -29.19
N THR A 13 -66.21 -6.19 -28.31
CA THR A 13 -66.50 -6.24 -26.88
C THR A 13 -65.53 -5.32 -26.19
N ALA A 14 -66.08 -4.24 -25.64
CA ALA A 14 -65.43 -3.33 -24.72
C ALA A 14 -64.51 -4.12 -23.77
N ARG A 15 -63.20 -3.97 -23.95
CA ARG A 15 -62.24 -4.30 -22.90
C ARG A 15 -62.52 -3.30 -21.79
N SER A 16 -63.38 -3.72 -20.87
CA SER A 16 -63.34 -3.30 -19.47
C SER A 16 -61.86 -3.18 -19.10
N SER A 17 -61.39 -1.94 -18.98
CA SER A 17 -60.12 -1.60 -18.39
C SER A 17 -60.22 -1.96 -16.90
N ALA A 18 -60.19 -3.26 -16.60
CA ALA A 18 -59.77 -3.71 -15.31
C ALA A 18 -58.33 -3.24 -15.18
N ARG A 19 -58.14 -2.07 -14.56
CA ARG A 19 -56.89 -1.66 -13.94
C ARG A 19 -56.41 -2.88 -13.15
N LYS A 20 -55.50 -3.67 -13.71
CA LYS A 20 -54.64 -4.54 -12.92
C LYS A 20 -54.00 -3.58 -11.93
N SER A 21 -54.41 -3.65 -10.66
CA SER A 21 -53.64 -3.05 -9.58
C SER A 21 -52.27 -3.72 -9.64
N SER A 22 -51.31 -3.11 -10.33
CA SER A 22 -49.95 -3.60 -10.37
C SER A 22 -49.44 -3.59 -8.94
N LEU A 23 -49.35 -4.78 -8.34
CA LEU A 23 -48.68 -4.94 -7.06
C LEU A 23 -47.32 -4.26 -7.17
N LYS A 24 -47.03 -3.29 -6.29
CA LYS A 24 -45.75 -2.58 -6.29
C LYS A 24 -44.63 -3.63 -6.20
N ARG A 25 -43.68 -3.57 -7.13
CA ARG A 25 -42.49 -4.42 -7.12
C ARG A 25 -41.73 -4.17 -5.81
N LYS A 26 -41.20 -5.22 -5.21
CA LYS A 26 -40.43 -5.15 -3.97
C LYS A 26 -39.03 -5.70 -4.20
N VAL A 27 -38.03 -5.03 -3.64
CA VAL A 27 -36.65 -5.51 -3.62
C VAL A 27 -36.19 -5.72 -2.19
N VAL A 28 -35.60 -6.88 -1.90
CA VAL A 28 -34.88 -7.12 -0.65
C VAL A 28 -33.42 -6.73 -0.85
N LEU A 29 -33.03 -5.59 -0.31
CA LEU A 29 -31.65 -5.11 -0.28
C LEU A 29 -30.90 -5.79 0.85
N ILE A 30 -29.88 -6.57 0.49
CA ILE A 30 -29.04 -7.30 1.44
C ILE A 30 -27.80 -6.46 1.70
N LEU A 31 -27.70 -5.90 2.91
CA LEU A 31 -26.64 -4.99 3.31
C LEU A 31 -25.76 -5.61 4.38
N GLY A 32 -24.46 -5.38 4.26
CA GLY A 32 -23.45 -5.90 5.16
C GLY A 32 -22.08 -5.87 4.52
N MET A 33 -21.05 -5.74 5.35
CA MET A 33 -19.66 -5.81 4.87
C MET A 33 -19.38 -7.14 4.14
N HIS A 34 -18.44 -7.12 3.20
CA HIS A 34 -17.89 -8.35 2.63
C HIS A 34 -17.52 -9.34 3.75
N ARG A 35 -17.72 -10.64 3.52
CA ARG A 35 -17.43 -11.72 4.48
C ARG A 35 -18.32 -11.73 5.75
N SER A 36 -19.38 -10.91 5.80
CA SER A 36 -20.38 -10.89 6.88
C SER A 36 -21.61 -11.79 6.64
N GLY A 37 -21.46 -12.83 5.82
CA GLY A 37 -22.56 -13.76 5.54
C GLY A 37 -23.58 -13.29 4.50
N THR A 38 -23.30 -12.22 3.75
CA THR A 38 -24.23 -11.68 2.73
C THR A 38 -24.60 -12.68 1.64
N SER A 39 -23.67 -13.55 1.22
CA SER A 39 -23.96 -14.62 0.26
C SER A 39 -24.91 -15.68 0.84
N ALA A 40 -24.67 -16.14 2.08
CA ALA A 40 -25.53 -17.12 2.74
C ALA A 40 -26.95 -16.58 2.96
N LEU A 41 -27.06 -15.29 3.31
CA LEU A 41 -28.36 -14.63 3.42
C LEU A 41 -29.04 -14.49 2.04
N SER A 42 -28.29 -14.20 0.97
CA SER A 42 -28.83 -14.14 -0.40
C SER A 42 -29.40 -15.48 -0.83
N GLU A 43 -28.63 -16.55 -0.60
CA GLU A 43 -29.05 -17.92 -0.89
C GLU A 43 -30.33 -18.29 -0.13
N LEU A 44 -30.40 -17.97 1.17
CA LEU A 44 -31.60 -18.17 1.98
C LEU A 44 -32.80 -17.43 1.38
N LEU A 45 -32.67 -16.13 1.08
CA LEU A 45 -33.78 -15.31 0.61
C LEU A 45 -34.29 -15.78 -0.76
N ILE A 46 -33.38 -16.21 -1.65
CA ILE A 46 -33.75 -16.82 -2.93
C ILE A 46 -34.49 -18.15 -2.71
N ALA A 47 -34.00 -18.98 -1.78
CA ALA A 47 -34.64 -20.24 -1.43
C ALA A 47 -36.05 -20.01 -0.82
N LEU A 48 -36.23 -18.95 -0.03
CA LEU A 48 -37.50 -18.50 0.55
C LEU A 48 -38.48 -17.91 -0.48
N GLY A 49 -38.03 -17.63 -1.71
CA GLY A 49 -38.87 -17.25 -2.84
C GLY A 49 -38.63 -15.85 -3.42
N CYS A 50 -37.51 -15.19 -3.09
CA CYS A 50 -37.04 -14.03 -3.86
C CYS A 50 -36.45 -14.49 -5.20
N ASP A 51 -36.68 -13.75 -6.27
CA ASP A 51 -35.93 -13.95 -7.51
C ASP A 51 -34.49 -13.43 -7.37
N GLY A 52 -33.52 -14.18 -7.91
CA GLY A 52 -32.12 -13.74 -8.05
C GLY A 52 -31.85 -13.08 -9.41
N PRO A 53 -30.62 -12.58 -9.64
CA PRO A 53 -30.26 -11.96 -10.91
C PRO A 53 -30.18 -12.97 -12.05
N ALA A 54 -30.48 -12.54 -13.27
CA ALA A 54 -30.36 -13.34 -14.48
C ALA A 54 -28.91 -13.80 -14.75
N THR A 55 -27.92 -12.95 -14.45
CA THR A 55 -26.50 -13.28 -14.61
C THR A 55 -25.74 -13.19 -13.27
N PRO A 56 -25.87 -14.22 -12.40
CA PRO A 56 -25.17 -14.24 -11.13
C PRO A 56 -23.65 -14.37 -11.34
N MET A 57 -22.88 -13.69 -10.49
CA MET A 57 -21.42 -13.78 -10.47
C MET A 57 -20.97 -15.23 -10.19
N PRO A 58 -20.01 -15.76 -10.98
CA PRO A 58 -19.58 -17.15 -10.87
C PRO A 58 -18.97 -17.45 -9.50
N ALA A 59 -19.11 -18.71 -9.07
CA ALA A 59 -18.42 -19.21 -7.88
C ALA A 59 -16.90 -19.13 -8.04
N ALA A 60 -16.21 -18.91 -6.92
CA ALA A 60 -14.75 -18.88 -6.83
C ALA A 60 -14.30 -19.72 -5.62
N GLU A 61 -13.00 -20.01 -5.54
CA GLU A 61 -12.43 -20.78 -4.42
C GLU A 61 -12.80 -20.19 -3.05
N GLU A 62 -12.86 -18.85 -2.95
CA GLU A 62 -13.23 -18.12 -1.74
C GLU A 62 -14.70 -18.21 -1.33
N ASN A 63 -15.57 -18.67 -2.24
CA ASN A 63 -17.01 -18.88 -2.04
C ASN A 63 -17.55 -19.87 -3.10
N PRO A 64 -17.41 -21.19 -2.84
CA PRO A 64 -17.75 -22.24 -3.81
C PRO A 64 -19.22 -22.32 -4.21
N ARG A 65 -20.15 -21.78 -3.41
CA ARG A 65 -21.60 -21.77 -3.69
C ARG A 65 -22.04 -20.62 -4.61
N GLY A 66 -21.14 -19.70 -4.95
CA GLY A 66 -21.45 -18.52 -5.75
C GLY A 66 -21.74 -17.28 -4.92
N PHE A 67 -21.55 -16.10 -5.51
CA PHE A 67 -21.72 -14.83 -4.80
C PHE A 67 -23.16 -14.33 -4.82
N PHE A 68 -24.02 -14.81 -5.72
CA PHE A 68 -25.42 -14.33 -5.87
C PHE A 68 -25.55 -12.82 -6.17
N GLU A 69 -24.45 -12.16 -6.52
CA GLU A 69 -24.40 -10.77 -7.00
C GLU A 69 -24.67 -10.75 -8.50
N SER A 70 -25.37 -9.74 -9.02
CA SER A 70 -25.45 -9.53 -10.48
C SER A 70 -24.09 -9.10 -11.02
N PHE A 71 -23.53 -9.85 -11.96
CA PHE A 71 -22.20 -9.53 -12.53
C PHE A 71 -22.19 -8.19 -13.29
N PRO A 72 -23.20 -7.85 -14.11
CA PRO A 72 -23.31 -6.53 -14.71
C PRO A 72 -23.41 -5.40 -13.69
N LEU A 73 -24.23 -5.53 -12.64
CA LEU A 73 -24.34 -4.49 -11.61
C LEU A 73 -23.03 -4.31 -10.84
N PHE A 74 -22.35 -5.41 -10.49
CA PHE A 74 -21.02 -5.36 -9.88
C PHE A 74 -20.04 -4.50 -10.70
N LYS A 75 -19.99 -4.69 -12.03
CA LYS A 75 -19.16 -3.88 -12.93
C LYS A 75 -19.55 -2.39 -12.90
N GLN A 76 -20.84 -2.09 -12.84
CA GLN A 76 -21.33 -0.71 -12.73
C GLN A 76 -20.94 -0.09 -11.38
N HIS A 77 -21.03 -0.83 -10.28
CA HIS A 77 -20.63 -0.36 -8.95
C HIS A 77 -19.14 -0.05 -8.84
N GLU A 78 -18.27 -0.90 -9.40
CA GLU A 78 -16.83 -0.61 -9.46
C GLU A 78 -16.54 0.66 -10.26
N ALA A 79 -17.18 0.83 -11.42
CA ALA A 79 -17.03 2.04 -12.24
C ALA A 79 -17.59 3.29 -11.53
N LEU A 80 -18.69 3.15 -10.80
CA LEU A 80 -19.32 4.22 -10.03
C LEU A 80 -18.37 4.70 -8.94
N LEU A 81 -17.88 3.79 -8.10
CA LEU A 81 -16.94 4.09 -7.03
C LEU A 81 -15.66 4.73 -7.57
N ALA A 82 -15.10 4.18 -8.65
CA ALA A 82 -13.91 4.75 -9.29
C ALA A 82 -14.14 6.17 -9.81
N SER A 83 -15.32 6.45 -10.38
CA SER A 83 -15.67 7.80 -10.85
C SER A 83 -15.81 8.82 -9.71
N ALA A 84 -16.09 8.35 -8.50
CA ALA A 84 -16.13 9.16 -7.28
C ALA A 84 -14.75 9.27 -6.59
N GLY A 85 -13.68 8.71 -7.19
CA GLY A 85 -12.35 8.67 -6.57
C GLY A 85 -12.27 7.74 -5.37
N SER A 86 -13.17 6.76 -5.27
CA SER A 86 -13.25 5.81 -4.17
C SER A 86 -13.21 4.36 -4.68
N SER A 87 -13.32 3.41 -3.76
CA SER A 87 -13.33 1.97 -4.03
C SER A 87 -14.07 1.23 -2.92
N TRP A 88 -14.35 -0.06 -3.12
CA TRP A 88 -15.02 -0.87 -2.09
C TRP A 88 -14.18 -0.98 -0.81
N ASN A 89 -12.84 -0.97 -0.95
CA ASN A 89 -11.91 -1.02 0.15
C ASN A 89 -11.44 0.37 0.58
N ASP A 90 -12.20 1.43 0.31
CA ASP A 90 -11.94 2.75 0.87
C ASP A 90 -12.73 2.92 2.16
N TYR A 91 -12.07 3.15 3.29
CA TYR A 91 -12.75 3.38 4.56
C TYR A 91 -13.17 4.85 4.74
N ARG A 92 -12.79 5.75 3.84
CA ARG A 92 -13.18 7.17 3.89
C ARG A 92 -14.65 7.34 3.49
N PRO A 93 -15.35 8.41 3.91
CA PRO A 93 -16.73 8.62 3.50
C PRO A 93 -16.86 8.74 1.97
N PHE A 94 -17.94 8.20 1.40
CA PHE A 94 -18.25 8.40 -0.02
C PHE A 94 -18.64 9.87 -0.23
N PRO A 95 -18.13 10.55 -1.28
CA PRO A 95 -18.35 11.98 -1.46
C PRO A 95 -19.82 12.30 -1.74
N ALA A 96 -20.50 12.94 -0.78
CA ALA A 96 -21.90 13.31 -0.91
C ALA A 96 -22.19 14.21 -2.12
N SER A 97 -21.24 15.09 -2.49
CA SER A 97 -21.34 15.95 -3.68
C SER A 97 -21.39 15.17 -4.99
N TRP A 98 -20.88 13.93 -5.03
CA TRP A 98 -20.93 13.09 -6.22
C TRP A 98 -22.38 12.70 -6.57
N LEU A 99 -23.25 12.50 -5.57
CA LEU A 99 -24.64 12.08 -5.75
C LEU A 99 -25.49 13.07 -6.57
N SER A 100 -25.09 14.34 -6.58
CA SER A 100 -25.73 15.43 -7.34
C SER A 100 -24.97 15.79 -8.61
N SER A 101 -23.96 15.00 -9.00
CA SER A 101 -23.15 15.26 -10.19
C SER A 101 -23.80 14.73 -11.47
N PRO A 102 -23.49 15.29 -12.65
CA PRO A 102 -23.95 14.73 -13.94
C PRO A 102 -23.53 13.26 -14.15
N LYS A 103 -22.44 12.84 -13.49
CA LYS A 103 -21.97 11.46 -13.55
C LYS A 103 -22.91 10.51 -12.79
N ALA A 104 -23.50 10.97 -11.69
CA ALA A 104 -24.53 10.20 -10.98
C ALA A 104 -25.76 9.98 -11.88
N ASP A 105 -26.20 10.99 -12.63
CA ASP A 105 -27.32 10.85 -13.57
C ASP A 105 -27.02 9.83 -14.68
N GLU A 106 -25.81 9.85 -15.24
CA GLU A 106 -25.37 8.82 -16.20
C GLU A 106 -25.42 7.41 -15.60
N PHE A 107 -24.96 7.25 -14.36
CA PHE A 107 -25.01 5.96 -13.68
C PHE A 107 -26.43 5.55 -13.30
N ARG A 108 -27.33 6.48 -12.97
CA ARG A 108 -28.76 6.18 -12.73
C ARG A 108 -29.37 5.48 -13.94
N GLU A 109 -29.20 6.04 -15.14
CA GLU A 109 -29.77 5.46 -16.36
C GLU A 109 -29.14 4.12 -16.76
N ARG A 110 -27.81 4.00 -16.61
CA ARG A 110 -27.09 2.74 -16.86
C ARG A 110 -27.53 1.63 -15.90
N ILE A 111 -27.63 1.95 -14.60
CA ILE A 111 -28.01 0.99 -13.57
C ILE A 111 -29.50 0.65 -13.67
N ARG A 112 -30.38 1.62 -14.01
CA ARG A 112 -31.79 1.37 -14.33
C ARG A 112 -31.94 0.30 -15.41
N THR A 113 -31.29 0.51 -16.56
CA THR A 113 -31.30 -0.43 -17.69
C THR A 113 -30.77 -1.80 -17.30
N THR A 114 -29.70 -1.83 -16.50
CA THR A 114 -29.10 -3.08 -16.01
C THR A 114 -30.06 -3.81 -15.07
N LEU A 115 -30.72 -3.10 -14.16
CA LEU A 115 -31.68 -3.68 -13.21
C LEU A 115 -32.90 -4.28 -13.94
N GLU A 116 -33.41 -3.59 -14.97
CA GLU A 116 -34.49 -4.08 -15.82
C GLU A 116 -34.09 -5.36 -16.57
N THR A 117 -32.86 -5.42 -17.06
CA THR A 117 -32.34 -6.62 -17.75
C THR A 117 -32.13 -7.79 -16.79
N GLU A 118 -31.60 -7.51 -15.60
CA GLU A 118 -31.18 -8.55 -14.64
C GLU A 118 -32.33 -9.13 -13.84
N TYR A 119 -33.40 -8.37 -13.61
CA TYR A 119 -34.54 -8.80 -12.80
C TYR A 119 -35.89 -8.74 -13.54
N GLY A 120 -35.91 -8.30 -14.79
CA GLY A 120 -37.09 -8.29 -15.66
C GLY A 120 -38.32 -7.67 -15.01
N ASP A 121 -39.44 -8.38 -15.13
CA ASP A 121 -40.73 -8.03 -14.50
C ASP A 121 -40.91 -8.64 -13.09
N SER A 122 -39.82 -9.10 -12.44
CA SER A 122 -39.94 -9.71 -11.10
C SER A 122 -40.62 -8.77 -10.11
N GLY A 123 -41.70 -9.28 -9.50
CA GLY A 123 -42.45 -8.58 -8.46
C GLY A 123 -41.79 -8.61 -7.08
N PHE A 124 -40.86 -9.54 -6.86
CA PHE A 124 -40.18 -9.73 -5.58
C PHE A 124 -38.80 -10.38 -5.77
N PHE A 125 -37.74 -9.58 -5.68
CA PHE A 125 -36.38 -10.03 -5.94
C PHE A 125 -35.40 -9.62 -4.84
N ALA A 126 -34.27 -10.33 -4.74
CA ALA A 126 -33.18 -10.01 -3.82
C ALA A 126 -32.04 -9.35 -4.58
N LEU A 127 -31.58 -8.20 -4.10
CA LEU A 127 -30.41 -7.51 -4.63
C LEU A 127 -29.32 -7.47 -3.57
N LYS A 128 -28.18 -8.08 -3.90
CA LYS A 128 -26.98 -8.07 -3.07
C LYS A 128 -25.80 -7.55 -3.87
N ASP A 129 -25.09 -6.60 -3.26
CA ASP A 129 -23.68 -6.28 -3.51
C ASP A 129 -23.22 -5.49 -2.25
N PRO A 130 -22.23 -5.97 -1.48
CA PRO A 130 -21.78 -5.29 -0.27
C PRO A 130 -21.38 -3.82 -0.48
N ARG A 131 -20.99 -3.44 -1.71
CA ARG A 131 -20.64 -2.07 -2.07
C ARG A 131 -21.79 -1.10 -1.96
N ILE A 132 -23.03 -1.58 -2.11
CA ILE A 132 -24.25 -0.75 -2.00
C ILE A 132 -24.28 -0.02 -0.65
N CYS A 133 -23.74 -0.62 0.41
CA CYS A 133 -23.60 0.02 1.72
C CYS A 133 -22.99 1.43 1.63
N ARG A 134 -22.00 1.62 0.75
CA ARG A 134 -21.19 2.84 0.65
C ARG A 134 -21.91 4.01 -0.03
N PHE A 135 -22.89 3.71 -0.87
CA PHE A 135 -23.61 4.71 -1.68
C PHE A 135 -25.11 4.42 -1.69
N LEU A 136 -25.65 3.92 -0.57
CA LEU A 136 -27.05 3.55 -0.44
C LEU A 136 -28.03 4.68 -0.82
N PRO A 137 -27.77 5.98 -0.51
CA PRO A 137 -28.63 7.07 -0.96
C PRO A 137 -28.83 7.17 -2.48
N PHE A 138 -27.84 6.73 -3.28
CA PHE A 138 -27.99 6.60 -4.73
C PHE A 138 -29.07 5.57 -5.09
N TRP A 139 -28.99 4.39 -4.46
CA TRP A 139 -29.91 3.27 -4.70
C TRP A 139 -31.33 3.58 -4.23
N THR A 140 -31.49 4.22 -3.07
CA THR A 140 -32.82 4.58 -2.58
C THR A 140 -33.52 5.56 -3.50
N GLY A 141 -32.79 6.57 -4.02
CA GLY A 141 -33.32 7.51 -5.00
C GLY A 141 -33.70 6.83 -6.32
N LEU A 142 -32.82 5.95 -6.84
CA LEU A 142 -33.10 5.22 -8.07
C LEU A 142 -34.31 4.29 -7.96
N LEU A 143 -34.44 3.56 -6.85
CA LEU A 143 -35.56 2.63 -6.64
C LEU A 143 -36.89 3.36 -6.48
N ASP A 144 -36.90 4.53 -5.84
CA ASP A 144 -38.08 5.38 -5.73
C ASP A 144 -38.56 5.87 -7.11
N GLU A 145 -37.63 6.34 -7.96
CA GLU A 145 -37.93 6.71 -9.35
C GLU A 145 -38.50 5.54 -10.16
N MET A 146 -37.99 4.33 -9.92
CA MET A 146 -38.48 3.10 -10.56
C MET A 146 -39.76 2.55 -9.92
N GLN A 147 -40.28 3.20 -8.87
CA GLN A 147 -41.45 2.76 -8.09
C GLN A 147 -41.30 1.34 -7.53
N ILE A 148 -40.06 0.93 -7.22
CA ILE A 148 -39.73 -0.34 -6.58
C ILE A 148 -39.57 -0.07 -5.09
N GLN A 149 -40.33 -0.77 -4.25
CA GLN A 149 -40.26 -0.60 -2.80
C GLN A 149 -39.03 -1.35 -2.24
N PRO A 150 -38.03 -0.65 -1.65
CA PRO A 150 -36.93 -1.30 -0.98
C PRO A 150 -37.34 -1.83 0.40
N ILE A 151 -36.83 -3.00 0.73
CA ILE A 151 -36.88 -3.62 2.06
C ILE A 151 -35.46 -4.05 2.40
N VAL A 152 -34.95 -3.67 3.56
CA VAL A 152 -33.55 -3.85 3.90
C VAL A 152 -33.37 -4.97 4.90
N VAL A 153 -32.43 -5.88 4.62
CA VAL A 153 -31.96 -6.87 5.59
C VAL A 153 -30.48 -6.63 5.82
N HIS A 154 -30.15 -6.20 7.04
CA HIS A 154 -28.78 -6.06 7.51
C HIS A 154 -28.26 -7.39 8.03
N THR A 155 -27.07 -7.77 7.59
CA THR A 155 -26.32 -8.89 8.17
C THR A 155 -24.92 -8.43 8.57
N HIS A 156 -24.54 -8.74 9.80
CA HIS A 156 -23.18 -8.51 10.29
C HIS A 156 -22.53 -9.81 10.75
N ARG A 157 -21.22 -9.72 10.98
CA ARG A 157 -20.39 -10.77 11.57
C ARG A 157 -19.41 -10.09 12.52
N ASN A 158 -18.88 -10.85 13.48
CA ASN A 158 -17.82 -10.38 14.36
C ASN A 158 -16.71 -9.67 13.55
N PRO A 159 -16.38 -8.40 13.87
CA PRO A 159 -15.42 -7.62 13.09
C PRO A 159 -14.02 -8.24 13.07
N LEU A 160 -13.60 -8.95 14.11
CA LEU A 160 -12.32 -9.65 14.15
C LEU A 160 -12.29 -10.83 13.16
N GLU A 161 -13.41 -11.55 13.02
CA GLU A 161 -13.52 -12.62 12.01
C GLU A 161 -13.50 -12.05 10.59
N VAL A 162 -14.15 -10.90 10.38
CA VAL A 162 -14.12 -10.21 9.08
C VAL A 162 -12.71 -9.72 8.77
N ALA A 163 -12.03 -9.11 9.74
CA ALA A 163 -10.64 -8.67 9.60
C ALA A 163 -9.69 -9.84 9.29
N ALA A 164 -9.80 -10.96 10.01
CA ALA A 164 -9.01 -12.17 9.73
C ALA A 164 -9.29 -12.75 8.34
N SER A 165 -10.56 -12.75 7.91
CA SER A 165 -10.92 -13.20 6.57
C SER A 165 -10.38 -12.29 5.48
N LEU A 166 -10.41 -10.96 5.67
CA LEU A 166 -9.84 -9.99 4.73
C LEU A 166 -8.31 -10.04 4.72
N HIS A 167 -7.66 -10.34 5.85
CA HIS A 167 -6.23 -10.58 5.90
C HIS A 167 -5.84 -11.79 5.06
N THR A 168 -6.56 -12.91 5.22
CA THR A 168 -6.32 -14.14 4.44
C THR A 168 -6.52 -13.90 2.95
N ARG A 169 -7.61 -13.23 2.58
CA ARG A 169 -8.02 -12.99 1.18
C ARG A 169 -7.21 -11.91 0.48
N ASN A 170 -7.12 -10.74 1.09
CA ASN A 170 -6.62 -9.51 0.46
C ASN A 170 -5.27 -9.06 1.01
N ALA A 171 -4.72 -9.77 2.00
CA ALA A 171 -3.52 -9.35 2.73
C ALA A 171 -3.69 -7.96 3.36
N PHE A 172 -4.87 -7.63 3.87
CA PHE A 172 -5.07 -6.39 4.61
C PHE A 172 -4.65 -6.56 6.08
N ALA A 173 -4.09 -5.51 6.65
CA ALA A 173 -3.82 -5.46 8.08
C ALA A 173 -5.15 -5.62 8.86
N PRO A 174 -5.19 -6.36 9.98
CA PRO A 174 -6.42 -6.56 10.75
C PRO A 174 -7.12 -5.25 11.15
N GLU A 175 -6.34 -4.21 11.45
CA GLU A 175 -6.83 -2.87 11.78
C GLU A 175 -7.52 -2.24 10.57
N TYR A 176 -6.94 -2.38 9.37
CA TYR A 176 -7.54 -1.92 8.14
C TYR A 176 -8.87 -2.64 7.84
N GLY A 177 -8.89 -3.96 8.03
CA GLY A 177 -10.13 -4.75 7.93
C GLY A 177 -11.22 -4.27 8.89
N SER A 178 -10.84 -3.87 10.10
CA SER A 178 -11.76 -3.30 11.10
C SER A 178 -12.33 -1.94 10.69
N LEU A 179 -11.51 -1.08 10.08
CA LEU A 179 -11.96 0.20 9.52
C LEU A 179 -12.96 -0.02 8.37
N LEU A 180 -12.71 -0.98 7.49
CA LEU A 180 -13.63 -1.33 6.42
C LEU A 180 -14.96 -1.86 6.95
N TRP A 181 -14.91 -2.74 7.96
CA TRP A 181 -16.11 -3.24 8.62
C TRP A 181 -16.94 -2.09 9.18
N LEU A 182 -16.31 -1.20 9.94
CA LEU A 182 -16.97 -0.06 10.58
C LEU A 182 -17.60 0.84 9.52
N ARG A 183 -16.87 1.15 8.45
CA ARG A 183 -17.36 1.99 7.36
C ARG A 183 -18.63 1.43 6.71
N HIS A 184 -18.60 0.16 6.29
CA HIS A 184 -19.74 -0.43 5.58
C HIS A 184 -20.97 -0.56 6.47
N VAL A 185 -20.78 -0.90 7.75
CA VAL A 185 -21.88 -1.04 8.70
C VAL A 185 -22.54 0.31 8.99
N LEU A 186 -21.73 1.36 9.26
CA LEU A 186 -22.26 2.69 9.56
C LEU A 186 -22.94 3.33 8.34
N ASP A 187 -22.34 3.24 7.15
CA ASP A 187 -22.93 3.79 5.92
C ASP A 187 -24.25 3.08 5.58
N ALA A 188 -24.30 1.75 5.71
CA ALA A 188 -25.51 0.96 5.47
C ALA A 188 -26.61 1.29 6.48
N GLU A 189 -26.27 1.38 7.77
CA GLU A 189 -27.23 1.71 8.81
C GLU A 189 -27.83 3.10 8.55
N ALA A 190 -27.00 4.12 8.44
CA ALA A 190 -27.49 5.49 8.27
C ALA A 190 -28.26 5.68 6.96
N GLY A 191 -27.74 5.16 5.85
CA GLY A 191 -28.37 5.31 4.54
C GLY A 191 -29.69 4.54 4.38
N SER A 192 -30.00 3.59 5.28
CA SER A 192 -31.24 2.80 5.24
C SER A 192 -32.31 3.29 6.21
N ARG A 193 -32.05 4.34 7.00
CA ARG A 193 -33.04 4.88 7.95
C ARG A 193 -34.29 5.34 7.20
N GLY A 194 -35.46 5.10 7.80
CA GLY A 194 -36.77 5.41 7.20
C GLY A 194 -37.29 4.33 6.23
N LEU A 195 -36.49 3.32 5.87
CA LEU A 195 -36.95 2.17 5.11
C LEU A 195 -37.42 1.03 6.02
N PRO A 196 -38.32 0.14 5.56
CA PRO A 196 -38.60 -1.11 6.25
C PRO A 196 -37.30 -1.94 6.34
N ARG A 197 -36.78 -2.16 7.55
CA ARG A 197 -35.49 -2.81 7.77
C ARG A 197 -35.50 -3.77 8.94
N ALA A 198 -34.68 -4.81 8.86
CA ALA A 198 -34.47 -5.80 9.91
C ALA A 198 -32.99 -6.19 9.98
N PHE A 199 -32.58 -6.71 11.14
CA PHE A 199 -31.18 -7.04 11.44
C PHE A 199 -31.04 -8.52 11.80
N THR A 200 -29.97 -9.15 11.30
CA THR A 200 -29.54 -10.49 11.66
C THR A 200 -28.02 -10.55 11.69
N SER A 201 -27.45 -11.67 12.13
CA SER A 201 -26.01 -11.92 12.07
C SER A 201 -25.71 -13.24 11.36
N TYR A 202 -24.48 -13.35 10.84
CA TYR A 202 -24.00 -14.59 10.26
C TYR A 202 -24.08 -15.76 11.24
N ASP A 203 -23.82 -15.52 12.53
CA ASP A 203 -23.92 -16.55 13.56
C ASP A 203 -25.37 -17.01 13.78
N GLN A 204 -26.34 -16.08 13.81
CA GLN A 204 -27.74 -16.45 13.89
C GLN A 204 -28.19 -17.26 12.67
N LEU A 205 -27.76 -16.85 11.47
CA LEU A 205 -28.07 -17.54 10.23
C LEU A 205 -27.56 -18.98 10.23
N LEU A 206 -26.32 -19.21 10.66
CA LEU A 206 -25.74 -20.55 10.72
C LEU A 206 -26.33 -21.41 11.84
N ASN A 207 -26.63 -20.82 13.00
CA ASN A 207 -27.15 -21.54 14.15
C ASN A 207 -28.61 -21.97 13.95
N ASN A 208 -29.46 -21.07 13.45
CA ASN A 208 -30.87 -21.37 13.22
C ASN A 208 -31.50 -20.43 12.18
N TRP A 209 -31.23 -20.73 10.90
CA TRP A 209 -31.80 -19.98 9.78
C TRP A 209 -33.33 -19.95 9.75
N GLY A 210 -34.00 -21.00 10.27
CA GLY A 210 -35.47 -21.08 10.29
C GLY A 210 -36.07 -19.99 11.18
N SER A 211 -35.53 -19.84 12.39
CA SER A 211 -35.90 -18.75 13.29
C SER A 211 -35.58 -17.37 12.71
N VAL A 212 -34.47 -17.23 11.97
CA VAL A 212 -34.13 -15.99 11.26
C VAL A 212 -35.17 -15.68 10.19
N ALA A 213 -35.55 -16.65 9.35
CA ALA A 213 -36.57 -16.47 8.32
C ALA A 213 -37.92 -16.04 8.92
N GLU A 214 -38.36 -16.69 9.99
CA GLU A 214 -39.57 -16.30 10.72
C GLU A 214 -39.50 -14.88 11.27
N LYS A 215 -38.38 -14.53 11.92
CA LYS A 215 -38.15 -13.18 12.48
C LYS A 215 -38.23 -12.13 11.37
N LEU A 216 -37.48 -12.31 10.29
CA LEU A 216 -37.47 -11.38 9.16
C LEU A 216 -38.86 -11.24 8.52
N GLY A 217 -39.61 -12.34 8.39
CA GLY A 217 -40.97 -12.31 7.86
C GLY A 217 -41.92 -11.49 8.74
N ARG A 218 -41.82 -11.62 10.06
CA ARG A 218 -42.62 -10.83 11.02
C ARG A 218 -42.25 -9.36 11.02
N GLU A 219 -40.96 -9.03 11.16
CA GLU A 219 -40.48 -7.65 11.28
C GLU A 219 -40.73 -6.84 10.00
N LEU A 220 -40.47 -7.45 8.84
CA LEU A 220 -40.63 -6.80 7.53
C LEU A 220 -42.06 -6.91 6.99
N ARG A 221 -42.95 -7.63 7.69
CA ARG A 221 -44.32 -7.93 7.25
C ARG A 221 -44.35 -8.57 5.85
N ILE A 222 -43.47 -9.56 5.65
CA ILE A 222 -43.34 -10.35 4.43
C ILE A 222 -43.81 -11.77 4.70
N SER A 223 -44.71 -12.27 3.85
CA SER A 223 -44.97 -13.70 3.74
C SER A 223 -44.04 -14.30 2.70
N TRP A 224 -43.04 -15.06 3.15
CA TRP A 224 -42.09 -15.74 2.28
C TRP A 224 -42.80 -16.77 1.40
N PRO A 225 -42.79 -16.64 0.06
CA PRO A 225 -43.58 -17.48 -0.83
C PRO A 225 -43.33 -18.99 -0.68
N ARG A 226 -42.10 -19.36 -0.33
CA ARG A 226 -41.68 -20.77 -0.20
C ARG A 226 -41.50 -21.22 1.24
N PHE A 227 -41.78 -20.40 2.24
CA PHE A 227 -41.61 -20.78 3.65
C PHE A 227 -42.82 -21.57 4.16
N SER A 228 -42.82 -22.87 3.89
CA SER A 228 -43.86 -23.81 4.31
C SER A 228 -43.24 -25.17 4.67
N PRO A 229 -43.92 -26.01 5.49
CA PRO A 229 -43.42 -27.34 5.85
C PRO A 229 -43.03 -28.21 4.65
N VAL A 230 -43.69 -28.03 3.50
CA VAL A 230 -43.43 -28.78 2.26
C VAL A 230 -42.06 -28.48 1.67
N ASN A 231 -41.58 -27.24 1.76
CA ASN A 231 -40.30 -26.82 1.19
C ASN A 231 -39.13 -26.90 2.18
N MET A 232 -39.39 -27.21 3.46
CA MET A 232 -38.38 -27.25 4.52
C MET A 232 -37.17 -28.16 4.22
N PRO A 233 -37.32 -29.35 3.59
CA PRO A 233 -36.17 -30.16 3.21
C PRO A 233 -35.25 -29.43 2.21
N MET A 234 -35.82 -28.82 1.16
CA MET A 234 -35.06 -28.05 0.16
C MET A 234 -34.37 -26.81 0.76
N LEU A 235 -35.01 -26.16 1.73
CA LEU A 235 -34.45 -25.01 2.44
C LEU A 235 -33.29 -25.41 3.38
N ARG A 236 -33.29 -26.64 3.92
CA ARG A 236 -32.23 -27.13 4.81
C ARG A 236 -30.90 -27.30 4.08
N ASP A 237 -30.93 -27.73 2.82
CA ASP A 237 -29.72 -27.92 2.00
C ASP A 237 -29.10 -26.60 1.50
N ALA A 238 -29.84 -25.49 1.64
CA ALA A 238 -29.41 -24.16 1.21
C ALA A 238 -28.41 -23.48 2.17
N ILE A 239 -28.27 -23.95 3.42
CA ILE A 239 -27.35 -23.36 4.40
C ILE A 239 -26.54 -24.48 5.06
N GLU A 240 -25.28 -24.60 4.65
CA GLU A 240 -24.34 -25.57 5.21
C GLU A 240 -23.41 -24.91 6.24
N PRO A 241 -23.34 -25.41 7.50
CA PRO A 241 -22.51 -24.83 8.56
C PRO A 241 -20.99 -24.85 8.28
N GLY A 242 -20.52 -25.69 7.35
CA GLY A 242 -19.10 -25.98 7.13
C GLY A 242 -18.24 -24.86 6.51
N LEU A 243 -18.83 -23.72 6.13
CA LEU A 243 -18.12 -22.61 5.47
C LEU A 243 -17.61 -21.52 6.44
N LYS A 244 -17.79 -21.70 7.77
CA LYS A 244 -17.24 -20.79 8.79
C LYS A 244 -15.82 -21.19 9.19
N HIS A 245 -14.80 -20.51 8.63
CA HIS A 245 -13.38 -20.81 8.91
C HIS A 245 -12.80 -20.11 10.15
N HIS A 246 -13.43 -19.04 10.63
CA HIS A 246 -13.01 -18.29 11.82
C HIS A 246 -14.17 -18.26 12.80
N SER A 247 -13.91 -18.57 14.06
CA SER A 247 -14.91 -18.54 15.13
C SER A 247 -14.33 -17.80 16.33
N THR A 248 -14.81 -16.58 16.53
CA THR A 248 -14.39 -15.66 17.60
C THR A 248 -15.61 -15.37 18.47
N PRO A 249 -15.54 -15.62 19.79
CA PRO A 249 -16.66 -15.34 20.68
C PRO A 249 -16.93 -13.82 20.71
N PRO A 250 -18.20 -13.37 20.84
CA PRO A 250 -18.54 -11.95 20.90
C PRO A 250 -17.75 -11.18 21.96
N GLU A 251 -17.46 -11.80 23.10
CA GLU A 251 -16.72 -11.22 24.23
C GLU A 251 -15.31 -10.80 23.84
N ALA A 252 -14.65 -11.54 22.94
CA ALA A 252 -13.31 -11.20 22.47
C ALA A 252 -13.26 -9.89 21.68
N THR A 253 -14.39 -9.45 21.12
CA THR A 253 -14.50 -8.10 20.52
C THR A 253 -14.98 -7.10 21.55
N LEU A 254 -16.01 -7.43 22.33
CA LEU A 254 -16.68 -6.48 23.23
C LEU A 254 -15.83 -6.09 24.44
N GLN A 255 -14.91 -6.95 24.87
CA GLN A 255 -14.11 -6.75 26.08
C GLN A 255 -12.63 -6.46 25.81
N ASP A 256 -12.17 -6.52 24.55
CA ASP A 256 -10.77 -6.25 24.21
C ASP A 256 -10.48 -4.74 24.31
N PRO A 257 -9.66 -4.28 25.29
CA PRO A 257 -9.38 -2.87 25.49
C PRO A 257 -8.54 -2.25 24.37
N LEU A 258 -7.85 -3.06 23.56
CA LEU A 258 -7.00 -2.60 22.46
C LEU A 258 -7.80 -2.19 21.21
N LEU A 259 -9.04 -2.65 21.08
CA LEU A 259 -9.93 -2.23 19.99
C LEU A 259 -10.45 -0.81 20.23
N SER A 260 -10.87 -0.13 19.16
CA SER A 260 -11.47 1.20 19.30
C SER A 260 -12.85 1.10 19.97
N GLY A 261 -13.19 2.10 20.78
CA GLY A 261 -14.53 2.22 21.35
C GLY A 261 -15.63 2.27 20.27
N TRP A 262 -15.32 2.83 19.10
CA TRP A 262 -16.20 2.84 17.93
C TRP A 262 -16.54 1.42 17.44
N LEU A 263 -15.53 0.57 17.26
CA LEU A 263 -15.74 -0.79 16.76
C LEU A 263 -16.55 -1.63 17.75
N ARG A 264 -16.19 -1.57 19.03
CA ARG A 264 -16.87 -2.33 20.09
C ARG A 264 -18.33 -1.90 20.23
N GLU A 265 -18.59 -0.59 20.26
CA GLU A 265 -19.93 -0.07 20.48
C GLU A 265 -20.85 -0.31 19.26
N THR A 266 -20.35 -0.10 18.04
CA THR A 266 -21.11 -0.43 16.83
C THR A 266 -21.44 -1.92 16.78
N TYR A 267 -20.48 -2.80 17.08
CA TYR A 267 -20.72 -4.25 17.12
C TYR A 267 -21.74 -4.63 18.20
N ARG A 268 -21.64 -4.04 19.40
CA ARG A 268 -22.61 -4.25 20.50
C ARG A 268 -24.04 -3.90 20.07
N ILE A 269 -24.21 -2.75 19.42
CA ILE A 269 -25.53 -2.28 18.95
C ILE A 269 -26.06 -3.21 17.86
N MET A 270 -25.25 -3.56 16.85
CA MET A 270 -25.67 -4.48 15.79
C MET A 270 -26.08 -5.85 16.35
N GLN A 271 -25.33 -6.36 17.34
CA GLN A 271 -25.64 -7.62 18.01
C GLN A 271 -26.98 -7.55 18.76
N SER A 272 -27.20 -6.47 19.53
CA SER A 272 -28.48 -6.25 20.22
C SER A 272 -29.63 -6.15 19.23
N TRP A 273 -29.49 -5.42 18.13
CA TRP A 273 -30.55 -5.27 17.14
C TRP A 273 -30.85 -6.57 16.39
N ALA A 274 -29.84 -7.40 16.14
CA ALA A 274 -30.05 -8.74 15.60
C ALA A 274 -30.79 -9.66 16.56
N GLU A 275 -30.76 -9.43 17.87
CA GLU A 275 -31.47 -10.26 18.86
C GLU A 275 -32.86 -9.73 19.16
N THR A 276 -32.98 -8.44 19.47
CA THR A 276 -34.18 -7.82 20.03
C THR A 276 -34.91 -6.89 19.07
N GLY A 277 -34.38 -6.67 17.88
CA GLY A 277 -34.87 -5.67 16.94
C GLY A 277 -34.27 -4.28 17.20
N GLU A 278 -34.46 -3.40 16.23
CA GLU A 278 -33.89 -2.05 16.22
C GLU A 278 -34.43 -1.17 17.36
N ASN A 279 -33.52 -0.47 18.05
CA ASN A 279 -33.85 0.53 19.07
C ASN A 279 -33.45 1.94 18.59
N PRO A 280 -34.40 2.84 18.32
CA PRO A 280 -34.11 4.19 17.83
C PRO A 280 -33.21 5.04 18.74
N LYS A 281 -33.12 4.74 20.04
CA LYS A 281 -32.24 5.48 20.96
C LYS A 281 -30.75 5.31 20.64
N ASP A 282 -30.37 4.22 19.97
CA ASP A 282 -28.97 3.97 19.62
C ASP A 282 -28.53 4.78 18.38
N HIS A 283 -29.45 5.41 17.63
CA HIS A 283 -29.13 6.19 16.42
C HIS A 283 -28.18 7.35 16.72
N ALA A 284 -28.45 8.10 17.79
CA ALA A 284 -27.61 9.22 18.20
C ALA A 284 -26.17 8.76 18.46
N ARG A 285 -26.01 7.58 19.09
CA ARG A 285 -24.69 7.03 19.37
C ARG A 285 -23.96 6.58 18.11
N LEU A 286 -24.67 5.96 17.16
CA LEU A 286 -24.10 5.57 15.87
C LEU A 286 -23.71 6.78 15.02
N ASP A 287 -24.48 7.88 15.08
CA ASP A 287 -24.15 9.13 14.41
C ASP A 287 -22.90 9.77 15.02
N GLU A 288 -22.79 9.85 16.35
CA GLU A 288 -21.56 10.32 17.02
C GLU A 288 -20.32 9.52 16.58
N ILE A 289 -20.44 8.19 16.51
CA ILE A 289 -19.35 7.32 16.05
C ILE A 289 -19.01 7.58 14.59
N ARG A 290 -20.02 7.70 13.71
CA ARG A 290 -19.81 7.95 12.29
C ARG A 290 -19.16 9.30 12.04
N ASP A 291 -19.66 10.35 12.69
CA ASP A 291 -19.16 11.70 12.50
C ASP A 291 -17.70 11.83 12.99
N ALA A 292 -17.37 11.24 14.16
CA ALA A 292 -15.99 11.18 14.66
C ALA A 292 -15.07 10.35 13.75
N PHE A 293 -15.60 9.28 13.16
CA PHE A 293 -14.86 8.44 12.21
C PHE A 293 -14.61 9.17 10.88
N ASP A 294 -15.59 9.91 10.38
CA ASP A 294 -15.49 10.75 9.19
C ASP A 294 -14.43 11.84 9.35
N GLU A 295 -14.45 12.56 10.48
CA GLU A 295 -13.46 13.58 10.81
C GLU A 295 -12.04 12.99 10.88
N SER A 296 -11.90 11.83 11.51
CA SER A 296 -10.60 11.14 11.60
C SER A 296 -10.08 10.63 10.26
N ALA A 297 -10.99 10.24 9.36
CA ALA A 297 -10.63 9.78 8.02
C ALA A 297 -10.07 10.90 7.12
N VAL A 298 -10.41 12.18 7.40
CA VAL A 298 -9.80 13.32 6.70
C VAL A 298 -8.31 13.42 7.02
N LEU A 299 -7.93 13.24 8.29
CA LEU A 299 -6.53 13.33 8.72
C LEU A 299 -5.72 12.08 8.36
N LEU A 300 -6.28 10.89 8.60
CA LEU A 300 -5.57 9.61 8.47
C LEU A 300 -5.68 8.98 7.08
N GLY A 301 -6.56 9.53 6.21
CA GLY A 301 -6.91 9.00 4.90
C GLY A 301 -5.74 8.74 3.96
N SER A 302 -4.68 9.55 4.04
CA SER A 302 -3.47 9.40 3.22
C SER A 302 -2.42 8.48 3.84
N LEU A 303 -2.46 8.28 5.17
CA LEU A 303 -1.49 7.49 5.93
C LEU A 303 -1.89 6.01 5.98
N VAL A 304 -3.17 5.75 6.23
CA VAL A 304 -3.71 4.40 6.36
C VAL A 304 -4.21 3.95 4.99
N THR A 305 -3.42 3.15 4.29
CA THR A 305 -3.74 2.65 2.94
C THR A 305 -3.79 1.12 2.92
N PRO A 306 -4.55 0.50 2.00
CA PRO A 306 -4.63 -0.96 1.90
C PRO A 306 -3.28 -1.59 1.52
N THR A 307 -2.33 -0.78 1.05
CA THR A 307 -1.01 -1.16 0.53
C THR A 307 0.08 -1.40 1.57
N GLY A 308 -0.14 -1.11 2.86
CA GLY A 308 0.87 -1.34 3.91
C GLY A 308 1.40 -2.78 3.92
N ASP A 309 0.48 -3.75 3.86
CA ASP A 309 0.80 -5.18 3.85
C ASP A 309 1.08 -5.75 2.46
N ALA A 310 0.51 -5.17 1.39
CA ALA A 310 0.84 -5.56 0.01
C ALA A 310 2.33 -5.29 -0.29
N ARG A 311 2.86 -4.18 0.22
CA ARG A 311 4.29 -3.85 0.12
C ARG A 311 5.16 -4.79 0.96
N ALA A 312 4.67 -5.22 2.12
CA ALA A 312 5.34 -6.22 2.96
C ALA A 312 5.35 -7.62 2.31
N LYS A 313 4.24 -8.06 1.69
CA LYS A 313 4.19 -9.31 0.93
C LYS A 313 4.99 -9.26 -0.36
N GLU A 314 5.03 -8.14 -1.07
CA GLU A 314 5.91 -7.97 -2.24
C GLU A 314 7.38 -8.07 -1.82
N LEU A 315 7.74 -7.50 -0.66
CA LEU A 315 9.08 -7.62 -0.07
C LEU A 315 9.40 -9.08 0.29
N GLU A 316 8.46 -9.80 0.90
CA GLU A 316 8.63 -11.21 1.29
C GLU A 316 8.67 -12.16 0.08
N LYS A 317 7.86 -11.89 -0.95
CA LYS A 317 7.88 -12.62 -2.22
C LYS A 317 9.18 -12.37 -2.99
N THR A 318 9.70 -11.15 -2.93
CA THR A 318 11.00 -10.80 -3.51
C THR A 318 12.13 -11.49 -2.74
N ARG A 319 12.06 -11.54 -1.40
CA ARG A 319 13.01 -12.31 -0.56
C ARG A 319 12.96 -13.80 -0.84
N SER A 320 11.77 -14.38 -0.97
CA SER A 320 11.58 -15.80 -1.28
C SER A 320 12.15 -16.15 -2.66
N ARG A 321 11.89 -15.30 -3.67
CA ARG A 321 12.49 -15.45 -5.01
C ARG A 321 14.00 -15.32 -4.98
N LEU A 322 14.54 -14.41 -4.16
CA LEU A 322 15.98 -14.25 -4.01
C LEU A 322 16.61 -15.51 -3.40
N ALA A 323 15.99 -16.07 -2.36
CA ALA A 323 16.42 -17.30 -1.70
C ALA A 323 16.33 -18.54 -2.61
N GLU A 324 15.40 -18.56 -3.58
CA GLU A 324 15.26 -19.65 -4.56
C GLU A 324 16.31 -19.56 -5.70
N ILE A 325 16.70 -18.34 -6.09
CA ILE A 325 17.68 -18.10 -7.16
C ILE A 325 19.13 -18.34 -6.69
N GLU A 326 19.44 -18.05 -5.42
CA GLU A 326 20.78 -18.23 -4.83
C GLU A 326 21.38 -19.65 -4.98
N PRO A 327 20.67 -20.73 -4.64
CA PRO A 327 21.17 -22.09 -4.84
C PRO A 327 21.30 -22.44 -6.33
N GLN A 328 20.39 -21.96 -7.18
CA GLN A 328 20.46 -22.19 -8.64
C GLN A 328 21.68 -21.52 -9.26
N LEU A 329 22.06 -20.32 -8.80
CA LEU A 329 23.28 -19.66 -9.26
C LEU A 329 24.53 -20.43 -8.85
N THR A 330 24.53 -21.02 -7.65
CA THR A 330 25.64 -21.84 -7.15
C THR A 330 25.78 -23.14 -7.95
N GLU A 331 24.66 -23.80 -8.26
CA GLU A 331 24.65 -25.01 -9.09
C GLU A 331 25.08 -24.73 -10.54
N ARG A 332 24.62 -23.61 -11.12
CA ARG A 332 25.04 -23.18 -12.45
C ARG A 332 26.53 -22.82 -12.48
N ALA A 333 27.07 -22.18 -11.45
CA ALA A 333 28.51 -21.90 -11.35
C ALA A 333 29.34 -23.18 -11.37
N LYS A 334 28.91 -24.21 -10.62
CA LYS A 334 29.57 -25.53 -10.61
C LYS A 334 29.46 -26.24 -11.96
N THR A 335 28.34 -26.09 -12.66
CA THR A 335 28.15 -26.62 -14.02
C THR A 335 29.07 -25.94 -15.02
N ILE A 336 29.20 -24.61 -14.95
CA ILE A 336 30.12 -23.83 -15.78
C ILE A 336 31.56 -24.25 -15.54
N GLU A 337 31.96 -24.48 -14.30
CA GLU A 337 33.29 -24.97 -13.94
C GLU A 337 33.57 -26.36 -14.57
N THR A 338 32.61 -27.26 -14.48
CA THR A 338 32.70 -28.62 -15.06
C THR A 338 32.81 -28.57 -16.58
N LEU A 339 31.92 -27.82 -17.25
CA LEU A 339 31.96 -27.66 -18.72
C LEU A 339 33.24 -26.96 -19.19
N THR A 340 33.78 -26.05 -18.39
CA THR A 340 35.07 -25.40 -18.67
C THR A 340 36.22 -26.40 -18.62
N ALA A 341 36.21 -27.31 -17.64
CA ALA A 341 37.20 -28.39 -17.55
C ALA A 341 37.10 -29.37 -18.73
N GLU A 342 35.88 -29.79 -19.11
CA GLU A 342 35.64 -30.66 -20.26
C GLU A 342 36.09 -30.02 -21.58
N ARG A 343 35.75 -28.74 -21.80
CA ARG A 343 36.20 -27.98 -22.98
C ARG A 343 37.72 -27.92 -23.05
N ASN A 344 38.40 -27.66 -21.92
CA ASN A 344 39.85 -27.59 -21.88
C ASN A 344 40.48 -28.96 -22.18
N ALA A 345 39.90 -30.05 -21.68
CA ALA A 345 40.33 -31.42 -21.98
C ALA A 345 40.12 -31.78 -23.46
N ALA A 346 38.98 -31.41 -24.06
CA ALA A 346 38.70 -31.59 -25.47
C ALA A 346 39.69 -30.80 -26.35
N ARG A 347 40.03 -29.57 -25.95
CA ARG A 347 41.02 -28.75 -26.64
C ARG A 347 42.43 -29.34 -26.58
N ALA A 348 42.81 -29.92 -25.43
CA ALA A 348 44.09 -30.61 -25.30
C ALA A 348 44.16 -31.84 -26.22
N LYS A 349 43.09 -32.64 -26.29
CA LYS A 349 43.00 -33.78 -27.24
C LYS A 349 43.06 -33.32 -28.70
N ALA A 350 42.39 -32.23 -29.04
CA ALA A 350 42.43 -31.68 -30.41
C ALA A 350 43.85 -31.25 -30.80
N ALA A 351 44.59 -30.61 -29.87
CA ALA A 351 45.98 -30.21 -30.09
C ALA A 351 46.94 -31.41 -30.26
N GLU A 352 46.60 -32.59 -29.73
CA GLU A 352 47.38 -33.82 -29.91
C GLU A 352 47.15 -34.47 -31.27
N VAL A 353 45.94 -34.33 -31.84
CA VAL A 353 45.57 -34.91 -33.14
C VAL A 353 46.11 -34.08 -34.32
N GLU A 354 46.27 -32.77 -34.14
CA GLU A 354 46.75 -31.84 -35.16
C GLU A 354 48.14 -32.21 -35.76
N PRO A 355 49.19 -32.52 -34.98
CA PRO A 355 50.46 -32.97 -35.53
C PRO A 355 50.37 -34.34 -36.23
N GLN A 356 49.51 -35.25 -35.75
CA GLN A 356 49.30 -36.56 -36.38
C GLN A 356 48.63 -36.45 -37.75
N LEU A 357 47.70 -35.50 -37.92
CA LEU A 357 47.08 -35.19 -39.20
C LEU A 357 48.10 -34.58 -40.18
N ALA A 358 48.96 -33.68 -39.70
CA ALA A 358 50.04 -33.11 -40.52
C ALA A 358 51.03 -34.18 -40.98
N GLU A 359 51.39 -35.12 -40.10
CA GLU A 359 52.25 -36.25 -40.46
C GLU A 359 51.59 -37.17 -41.49
N ARG A 360 50.31 -37.54 -41.28
CA ARG A 360 49.54 -38.34 -42.24
C ARG A 360 49.38 -37.65 -43.60
N ALA A 361 49.20 -36.33 -43.63
CA ALA A 361 49.14 -35.57 -44.88
C ALA A 361 50.45 -35.67 -45.66
N LYS A 362 51.60 -35.59 -44.97
CA LYS A 362 52.93 -35.79 -45.58
C LYS A 362 53.13 -37.22 -46.08
N THR A 363 52.64 -38.23 -45.36
CA THR A 363 52.63 -39.62 -45.84
C THR A 363 51.77 -39.77 -47.09
N ILE A 364 50.57 -39.18 -47.13
CA ILE A 364 49.67 -39.22 -48.29
C ILE A 364 50.33 -38.56 -49.51
N GLU A 365 51.02 -37.43 -49.32
CA GLU A 365 51.76 -36.76 -50.38
C GLU A 365 52.87 -37.66 -50.96
N THR A 366 53.63 -38.32 -50.07
CA THR A 366 54.70 -39.26 -50.44
C THR A 366 54.15 -40.46 -51.22
N LEU A 367 53.11 -41.11 -50.69
CA LEU A 367 52.45 -42.24 -51.36
C LEU A 367 51.81 -41.84 -52.69
N THR A 368 51.31 -40.61 -52.80
CA THR A 368 50.77 -40.07 -54.05
C THR A 368 51.86 -39.91 -55.09
N ALA A 369 53.04 -39.42 -54.70
CA ALA A 369 54.20 -39.31 -55.57
C ALA A 369 54.70 -40.70 -56.03
N GLU A 370 54.80 -41.67 -55.12
CA GLU A 370 55.17 -43.05 -55.43
C GLU A 370 54.19 -43.72 -56.40
N ARG A 371 52.88 -43.57 -56.16
CA ARG A 371 51.82 -44.07 -57.05
C ARG A 371 51.93 -43.45 -58.44
N ASN A 372 52.17 -42.15 -58.53
CA ASN A 372 52.31 -41.47 -59.82
C ASN A 372 53.57 -41.94 -60.57
N ALA A 373 54.69 -42.16 -59.86
CA ALA A 373 55.90 -42.73 -60.45
C ALA A 373 55.70 -44.17 -60.93
N ALA A 374 54.99 -45.00 -60.16
CA ALA A 374 54.63 -46.36 -60.56
C ALA A 374 53.72 -46.36 -61.80
N ARG A 375 52.77 -45.43 -61.87
CA ARG A 375 51.89 -45.25 -63.03
C ARG A 375 52.66 -44.81 -64.29
N ALA A 376 53.65 -43.94 -64.14
CA ALA A 376 54.53 -43.55 -65.25
C ALA A 376 55.35 -44.74 -65.78
N LYS A 377 55.93 -45.55 -64.88
CA LYS A 377 56.64 -46.79 -65.28
C LYS A 377 55.72 -47.78 -65.99
N ALA A 378 54.48 -47.95 -65.51
CA ALA A 378 53.50 -48.82 -66.16
C ALA A 378 53.17 -48.31 -67.59
N ALA A 379 53.00 -47.00 -67.76
CA ALA A 379 52.76 -46.39 -69.07
C ALA A 379 53.94 -46.55 -70.06
N GLU A 380 55.17 -46.72 -69.57
CA GLU A 380 56.36 -46.99 -70.39
C GLU A 380 56.44 -48.45 -70.87
N ILE A 381 55.88 -49.40 -70.10
CA ILE A 381 55.84 -50.83 -70.44
C ILE A 381 54.78 -51.14 -71.51
N GLU A 382 53.65 -50.40 -71.50
CA GLU A 382 52.54 -50.57 -72.45
C GLU A 382 52.96 -50.55 -73.95
N PRO A 383 53.74 -49.57 -74.44
CA PRO A 383 54.22 -49.57 -75.83
C PRO A 383 55.19 -50.72 -76.11
N GLN A 384 56.03 -51.12 -75.15
CA GLN A 384 56.98 -52.24 -75.32
C GLN A 384 56.25 -53.58 -75.47
N LEU A 385 55.16 -53.78 -74.71
CA LEU A 385 54.31 -54.97 -74.86
C LEU A 385 53.59 -54.97 -76.22
N THR A 386 53.15 -53.80 -76.69
CA THR A 386 52.53 -53.64 -78.01
C THR A 386 53.52 -53.93 -79.14
N GLU A 387 54.78 -53.49 -79.01
CA GLU A 387 55.85 -53.78 -79.97
C GLU A 387 56.21 -55.27 -79.98
N ARG A 388 56.35 -55.89 -78.81
CA ARG A 388 56.58 -57.34 -78.69
C ARG A 388 55.42 -58.16 -79.29
N ALA A 389 54.18 -57.72 -79.12
CA ALA A 389 53.02 -58.36 -79.74
C ALA A 389 53.10 -58.31 -81.27
N LYS A 390 53.49 -57.17 -81.86
CA LYS A 390 53.75 -57.06 -83.31
C LYS A 390 54.90 -57.97 -83.76
N THR A 391 55.99 -58.07 -82.99
CA THR A 391 57.09 -58.99 -83.32
C THR A 391 56.63 -60.44 -83.31
N ILE A 392 55.82 -60.84 -82.32
CA ILE A 392 55.25 -62.20 -82.24
C ILE A 392 54.34 -62.47 -83.45
N GLU A 393 53.53 -61.50 -83.88
CA GLU A 393 52.69 -61.62 -85.07
C GLU A 393 53.52 -61.82 -86.34
N THR A 394 54.57 -61.02 -86.54
CA THR A 394 55.50 -61.17 -87.68
C THR A 394 56.20 -62.53 -87.68
N LEU A 395 56.75 -62.96 -86.54
CA LEU A 395 57.41 -64.27 -86.42
C LEU A 395 56.43 -65.43 -86.65
N THR A 396 55.17 -65.25 -86.25
CA THR A 396 54.11 -66.24 -86.50
C THR A 396 53.80 -66.33 -88.00
N ALA A 397 53.75 -65.21 -88.71
CA ALA A 397 53.57 -65.16 -90.15
C ALA A 397 54.76 -65.80 -90.90
N GLU A 398 55.99 -65.51 -90.50
CA GLU A 398 57.21 -66.12 -91.05
C GLU A 398 57.23 -67.64 -90.86
N ARG A 399 56.91 -68.11 -89.64
CA ARG A 399 56.78 -69.55 -89.35
C ARG A 399 55.73 -70.22 -90.24
N ASN A 400 54.58 -69.58 -90.43
CA ASN A 400 53.51 -70.11 -91.27
C ASN A 400 53.94 -70.15 -92.76
N ALA A 401 54.66 -69.14 -93.24
CA ALA A 401 55.21 -69.11 -94.60
C ALA A 401 56.29 -70.20 -94.80
N ALA A 402 57.17 -70.42 -93.83
CA ALA A 402 58.15 -71.51 -93.85
C ALA A 402 57.46 -72.89 -93.88
N ARG A 403 56.37 -73.06 -93.12
CA ARG A 403 55.57 -74.28 -93.11
C ARG A 403 54.88 -74.52 -94.45
N ALA A 404 54.39 -73.47 -95.12
CA ALA A 404 53.81 -73.57 -96.45
C ALA A 404 54.86 -73.98 -97.50
N LYS A 405 56.07 -73.41 -97.45
CA LYS A 405 57.19 -73.84 -98.30
C LYS A 405 57.60 -75.30 -98.08
N ALA A 406 57.58 -75.77 -96.83
CA ALA A 406 57.85 -77.18 -96.53
C ALA A 406 56.79 -78.12 -97.13
N ALA A 407 55.51 -77.72 -97.12
CA ALA A 407 54.42 -78.47 -97.73
C ALA A 407 54.49 -78.52 -99.27
N GLU A 408 55.15 -77.55 -99.93
CA GLU A 408 55.39 -77.57 -101.39
C GLU A 408 56.49 -78.56 -101.82
N ILE A 409 57.42 -78.91 -100.92
CA ILE A 409 58.52 -79.86 -101.22
C ILE A 409 58.02 -81.31 -101.22
N GLU A 410 56.97 -81.61 -100.44
CA GLU A 410 56.37 -82.94 -100.32
C GLU A 410 55.89 -83.55 -101.66
N PRO A 411 55.11 -82.84 -102.50
CA PRO A 411 54.72 -83.35 -103.81
C PRO A 411 55.90 -83.45 -104.80
N GLN A 412 56.91 -82.58 -104.70
CA GLN A 412 58.10 -82.64 -105.57
C GLN A 412 58.98 -83.88 -105.26
N LEU A 413 59.06 -84.28 -103.99
CA LEU A 413 59.73 -85.52 -103.59
C LEU A 413 58.95 -86.76 -104.07
N ALA A 414 57.61 -86.73 -104.03
CA ALA A 414 56.77 -87.79 -104.56
C ALA A 414 56.91 -87.94 -106.09
N GLU A 415 57.02 -86.84 -106.83
CA GLU A 415 57.23 -86.85 -108.29
C GLU A 415 58.62 -87.37 -108.67
N ARG A 416 59.67 -87.00 -107.91
CA ARG A 416 61.02 -87.57 -108.09
C ARG A 416 61.07 -89.08 -107.79
N ALA A 417 60.35 -89.54 -106.77
CA ALA A 417 60.23 -90.97 -106.48
C ALA A 417 59.57 -91.74 -107.64
N LYS A 418 58.54 -91.16 -108.27
CA LYS A 418 57.88 -91.71 -109.45
C LYS A 418 58.83 -91.79 -110.66
N THR A 419 59.64 -90.75 -110.89
CA THR A 419 60.66 -90.75 -111.96
C THR A 419 61.73 -91.83 -111.75
N ILE A 420 62.16 -92.07 -110.51
CA ILE A 420 63.10 -93.14 -110.17
C ILE A 420 62.49 -94.52 -110.45
N GLU A 421 61.20 -94.70 -110.17
CA GLU A 421 60.47 -95.94 -110.47
C GLU A 421 60.43 -96.22 -111.98
N THR A 422 60.15 -95.21 -112.81
CA THR A 422 60.14 -95.32 -114.28
C THR A 422 61.52 -95.67 -114.86
N LEU A 423 62.58 -95.01 -114.40
CA LEU A 423 63.96 -95.29 -114.84
C LEU A 423 64.42 -96.70 -114.41
N THR A 424 63.92 -97.21 -113.28
CA THR A 424 64.21 -98.56 -112.80
C THR A 424 63.53 -99.63 -113.67
N ALA A 425 62.32 -99.35 -114.19
CA ALA A 425 61.62 -100.19 -115.13
C ALA A 425 62.32 -100.25 -116.51
N GLU A 426 62.80 -99.11 -117.02
CA GLU A 426 63.56 -99.04 -118.30
C GLU A 426 64.87 -99.84 -118.24
N ARG A 427 65.61 -99.77 -117.13
CA ARG A 427 66.83 -100.57 -116.89
C ARG A 427 66.54 -102.08 -116.92
N ASN A 428 65.42 -102.51 -116.33
CA ASN A 428 65.06 -103.93 -116.28
C ASN A 428 64.63 -104.46 -117.67
N ALA A 429 63.98 -103.63 -118.50
CA ALA A 429 63.65 -103.96 -119.89
C ALA A 429 64.89 -104.07 -120.80
N ALA A 430 65.93 -103.25 -120.57
CA ALA A 430 67.20 -103.36 -121.29
C ALA A 430 67.98 -104.64 -120.93
N ARG A 431 67.86 -105.12 -119.68
CA ARG A 431 68.52 -106.36 -119.21
C ARG A 431 67.86 -107.63 -119.75
N ALA A 432 66.57 -107.59 -120.10
CA ALA A 432 65.84 -108.70 -120.72
C ALA A 432 66.23 -108.91 -122.21
N LYS A 433 66.57 -107.84 -122.94
CA LYS A 433 67.03 -107.94 -124.35
C LYS A 433 68.45 -108.51 -124.51
N ALA A 434 69.25 -108.54 -123.45
CA ALA A 434 70.60 -109.12 -123.47
C ALA A 434 70.63 -110.65 -123.23
N ALA A 435 69.51 -111.25 -122.77
CA ALA A 435 69.40 -112.67 -122.44
C ALA A 435 68.86 -113.55 -123.60
N GLU A 436 68.57 -112.96 -124.77
CA GLU A 436 67.92 -113.62 -125.92
C GLU A 436 68.90 -114.15 -126.98
N ILE A 437 70.21 -113.88 -126.87
CA ILE A 437 71.23 -114.25 -127.88
C ILE A 437 71.98 -115.56 -127.55
N GLU A 438 71.89 -116.05 -126.30
CA GLU A 438 72.59 -117.26 -125.83
C GLU A 438 72.05 -118.62 -126.35
N PRO A 439 70.74 -118.84 -126.62
CA PRO A 439 70.24 -120.17 -126.97
C PRO A 439 70.42 -120.56 -128.46
N GLN A 440 70.84 -119.65 -129.34
CA GLN A 440 71.03 -119.92 -130.77
C GLN A 440 72.36 -120.64 -131.11
N LEU A 441 73.27 -120.79 -130.14
CA LEU A 441 74.57 -121.46 -130.34
C LEU A 441 74.62 -122.92 -129.83
N THR A 442 73.60 -123.41 -129.11
CA THR A 442 73.58 -124.78 -128.53
C THR A 442 72.74 -125.79 -129.32
N GLU A 443 71.86 -125.32 -130.22
CA GLU A 443 71.01 -126.16 -131.09
C GLU A 443 71.82 -126.88 -132.19
N ARG A 444 73.03 -126.40 -132.52
CA ARG A 444 73.95 -127.05 -133.46
C ARG A 444 74.64 -128.33 -132.94
N ALA A 445 74.46 -128.71 -131.67
CA ALA A 445 75.17 -129.85 -131.07
C ALA A 445 74.30 -131.08 -130.73
N LYS A 446 72.96 -130.99 -130.73
CA LYS A 446 72.06 -132.08 -130.27
C LYS A 446 71.40 -132.93 -131.36
N THR A 447 71.49 -132.52 -132.63
CA THR A 447 70.98 -133.30 -133.77
C THR A 447 71.83 -134.54 -134.09
N ILE A 448 73.01 -134.70 -133.47
CA ILE A 448 73.95 -135.79 -133.81
C ILE A 448 73.80 -137.06 -132.97
N GLU A 449 73.16 -137.09 -131.79
CA GLU A 449 73.36 -138.25 -130.91
C GLU A 449 72.15 -139.14 -130.62
N THR A 450 70.91 -138.69 -130.83
CA THR A 450 69.75 -139.49 -130.41
C THR A 450 68.73 -139.70 -131.53
N LEU A 451 69.23 -140.26 -132.63
CA LEU A 451 68.72 -141.54 -133.16
C LEU A 451 68.95 -142.66 -132.12
N THR A 452 68.51 -142.40 -130.89
CA THR A 452 68.51 -143.34 -129.78
C THR A 452 67.30 -144.21 -130.04
N ALA A 453 67.61 -145.42 -130.45
CA ALA A 453 67.29 -146.56 -129.61
C ALA A 453 65.83 -146.72 -129.19
N GLU A 454 64.87 -146.26 -130.00
CA GLU A 454 63.45 -146.57 -129.81
C GLU A 454 62.88 -147.30 -131.02
N ARG A 455 63.69 -148.28 -131.45
CA ARG A 455 63.25 -149.45 -132.16
C ARG A 455 62.48 -150.39 -131.24
N ASN A 456 62.94 -150.67 -130.03
CA ASN A 456 62.47 -151.87 -129.34
C ASN A 456 62.31 -151.56 -127.86
N ALA A 457 61.15 -151.05 -127.43
CA ALA A 457 59.83 -151.63 -127.62
C ALA A 457 59.72 -153.05 -127.05
N ALA A 458 58.65 -153.21 -126.27
CA ALA A 458 58.15 -154.42 -125.64
C ALA A 458 59.02 -154.92 -124.47
N ARG A 459 58.70 -154.68 -123.19
CA ARG A 459 57.40 -154.51 -122.51
C ARG A 459 56.41 -155.66 -122.76
N ALA A 460 56.53 -156.64 -121.86
CA ALA A 460 55.45 -157.37 -121.20
C ALA A 460 54.80 -158.59 -121.89
N LYS A 461 55.12 -159.76 -121.33
CA LYS A 461 54.21 -160.77 -120.73
C LYS A 461 52.78 -160.88 -121.28
N ALA A 462 52.56 -161.95 -122.02
CA ALA A 462 51.49 -162.95 -121.90
C ALA A 462 51.98 -164.16 -122.73
N ALA A 463 51.67 -165.43 -122.53
CA ALA A 463 51.07 -166.25 -121.50
C ALA A 463 51.10 -167.67 -122.12
N GLU A 464 51.54 -168.66 -121.33
CA GLU A 464 51.45 -170.12 -121.56
C GLU A 464 52.08 -170.81 -122.78
N ILE A 465 52.87 -171.84 -122.43
CA ILE A 465 53.10 -173.12 -123.13
C ILE A 465 53.65 -172.96 -124.56
N GLU A 466 54.97 -173.04 -124.72
CA GLU A 466 55.63 -174.34 -124.92
C GLU A 466 54.99 -175.09 -126.11
N PRO A 467 55.67 -175.12 -127.25
CA PRO A 467 57.09 -175.47 -127.32
C PRO A 467 57.97 -174.20 -127.45
N GLN A 468 59.21 -174.18 -126.99
CA GLN A 468 60.08 -175.21 -126.45
C GLN A 468 61.29 -174.52 -125.78
N LEU A 469 61.92 -175.26 -124.88
CA LEU A 469 63.24 -175.07 -124.29
C LEU A 469 64.36 -174.58 -125.22
N ALA A 470 65.10 -173.57 -124.73
CA ALA A 470 66.57 -173.52 -124.64
C ALA A 470 66.94 -172.26 -123.82
N GLU A 471 67.04 -172.33 -122.49
CA GLU A 471 68.27 -172.73 -121.80
C GLU A 471 69.47 -171.84 -122.13
N ARG A 472 69.74 -170.95 -121.18
CA ARG A 472 71.05 -170.71 -120.56
C ARG A 472 72.28 -170.72 -121.49
N THR A 473 72.70 -169.52 -121.83
CA THR A 473 74.08 -169.05 -121.58
C THR A 473 73.98 -167.53 -121.65
N LYS A 474 74.34 -166.66 -120.72
CA LYS A 474 75.16 -166.63 -119.50
C LYS A 474 74.90 -165.19 -118.99
N THR A 475 74.44 -164.99 -117.76
CA THR A 475 75.28 -164.34 -116.73
C THR A 475 75.53 -162.85 -117.03
N ILE A 476 74.88 -161.90 -116.36
CA ILE A 476 75.06 -161.55 -114.93
C ILE A 476 76.49 -161.08 -114.65
N GLU A 477 76.59 -160.12 -113.74
CA GLU A 477 77.77 -159.36 -113.31
C GLU A 477 78.06 -158.21 -114.27
N THR A 478 77.74 -156.95 -113.96
CA THR A 478 77.84 -156.26 -112.66
C THR A 478 77.08 -154.93 -112.78
N LEU A 479 75.94 -154.77 -112.09
CA LEU A 479 75.78 -154.06 -110.82
C LEU A 479 76.09 -152.55 -110.91
N THR A 480 75.08 -151.67 -110.82
CA THR A 480 74.36 -151.29 -109.58
C THR A 480 75.22 -150.40 -108.68
N ALA A 481 75.04 -149.09 -108.83
CA ALA A 481 75.28 -147.96 -107.92
C ALA A 481 75.54 -146.77 -108.88
N GLU A 482 74.88 -145.61 -108.85
CA GLU A 482 74.72 -144.69 -107.74
C GLU A 482 73.60 -143.68 -108.11
N ARG A 483 72.35 -144.01 -107.80
CA ARG A 483 71.20 -143.09 -107.92
C ARG A 483 70.87 -142.40 -106.59
N ASN A 484 71.59 -142.65 -105.51
CA ASN A 484 71.21 -142.13 -104.19
C ASN A 484 72.32 -141.28 -103.56
N ALA A 485 72.38 -139.99 -103.89
CA ALA A 485 72.92 -138.95 -103.01
C ALA A 485 72.60 -137.56 -103.62
N ALA A 486 71.53 -136.89 -103.18
CA ALA A 486 71.53 -135.97 -102.03
C ALA A 486 71.99 -134.55 -102.45
N ARG A 487 71.04 -133.60 -102.59
CA ARG A 487 70.58 -132.68 -101.52
C ARG A 487 71.56 -131.52 -101.24
N ALA A 488 71.17 -130.31 -101.68
CA ALA A 488 71.30 -129.00 -101.00
C ALA A 488 71.12 -127.88 -102.05
N LYS A 489 70.29 -126.83 -101.94
CA LYS A 489 69.51 -126.22 -100.86
C LYS A 489 68.39 -125.36 -101.49
N ALA A 490 67.19 -125.45 -100.91
CA ALA A 490 66.20 -124.39 -100.91
C ALA A 490 66.49 -123.41 -99.75
N ALA A 491 66.16 -122.12 -99.89
CA ALA A 491 65.61 -121.23 -98.83
C ALA A 491 65.78 -119.74 -99.21
N GLU A 492 64.69 -119.03 -99.55
CA GLU A 492 64.47 -117.62 -99.17
C GLU A 492 63.09 -117.10 -99.63
N ILE A 493 62.02 -117.62 -99.01
CA ILE A 493 60.69 -116.98 -98.99
C ILE A 493 60.15 -117.09 -97.55
N GLU A 494 60.80 -116.38 -96.63
CA GLU A 494 60.44 -116.31 -95.19
C GLU A 494 60.68 -114.90 -94.57
N PRO A 495 61.63 -114.03 -95.01
CA PRO A 495 61.86 -112.74 -94.31
C PRO A 495 60.78 -111.65 -94.52
N ARG A 496 59.93 -111.75 -95.56
CA ARG A 496 59.01 -110.66 -95.96
C ARG A 496 57.66 -110.63 -95.22
N LEU A 497 57.36 -111.63 -94.38
CA LEU A 497 56.19 -111.62 -93.48
C LEU A 497 56.51 -111.08 -92.07
N ILE A 498 57.78 -111.10 -91.63
CA ILE A 498 58.21 -110.60 -90.31
C ILE A 498 58.35 -109.07 -90.28
N GLU A 499 58.73 -108.43 -91.39
CA GLU A 499 58.91 -106.97 -91.46
C GLU A 499 57.57 -106.22 -91.45
N ARG A 500 56.51 -106.83 -92.00
CA ARG A 500 55.15 -106.28 -92.02
C ARG A 500 54.44 -106.38 -90.66
N ALA A 501 54.83 -107.33 -89.80
CA ALA A 501 54.35 -107.44 -88.42
C ALA A 501 54.95 -106.34 -87.51
N LYS A 502 56.23 -105.99 -87.70
CA LYS A 502 56.90 -104.92 -86.94
C LYS A 502 56.29 -103.53 -87.19
N ALA A 503 55.78 -103.25 -88.39
CA ALA A 503 55.14 -101.98 -88.71
C ALA A 503 53.77 -101.80 -88.01
N VAL A 504 53.06 -102.90 -87.74
CA VAL A 504 51.77 -102.89 -87.03
C VAL A 504 51.97 -102.69 -85.52
N ASP A 505 53.05 -103.23 -84.95
CA ASP A 505 53.40 -103.02 -83.54
C ASP A 505 53.80 -101.56 -83.25
N THR A 506 54.56 -100.92 -84.16
CA THR A 506 54.95 -99.51 -84.03
C THR A 506 53.74 -98.56 -84.09
N LEU A 507 52.83 -98.78 -85.04
CA LEU A 507 51.60 -97.97 -85.15
C LEU A 507 50.64 -98.21 -83.96
N THR A 508 50.64 -99.41 -83.38
CA THR A 508 49.88 -99.72 -82.16
C THR A 508 50.48 -99.03 -80.93
N ALA A 509 51.80 -98.93 -80.83
CA ALA A 509 52.49 -98.18 -79.78
C ALA A 509 52.24 -96.66 -79.89
N GLU A 510 52.27 -96.09 -81.09
CA GLU A 510 51.96 -94.67 -81.33
C GLU A 510 50.50 -94.34 -80.97
N ARG A 511 49.54 -95.21 -81.35
CA ARG A 511 48.13 -95.05 -80.96
C ARG A 511 47.94 -95.10 -79.45
N ASN A 512 48.63 -96.01 -78.76
CA ASN A 512 48.54 -96.13 -77.30
C ASN A 512 49.18 -94.91 -76.59
N ALA A 513 50.29 -94.39 -77.10
CA ALA A 513 50.90 -93.15 -76.62
C ALA A 513 49.98 -91.94 -76.82
N ALA A 514 49.33 -91.83 -77.98
CA ALA A 514 48.34 -90.78 -78.25
C ALA A 514 47.07 -90.91 -77.37
N SER A 515 46.67 -92.14 -77.01
CA SER A 515 45.58 -92.36 -76.05
C SER A 515 45.97 -91.91 -74.64
N ALA A 516 47.18 -92.23 -74.19
CA ALA A 516 47.67 -91.82 -72.88
C ALA A 516 47.79 -90.29 -72.74
N GLU A 517 48.23 -89.60 -73.79
CA GLU A 517 48.31 -88.13 -73.81
C GLU A 517 46.91 -87.48 -73.80
N ARG A 518 45.95 -88.07 -74.51
CA ARG A 518 44.55 -87.63 -74.46
C ARG A 518 43.95 -87.81 -73.06
N ASP A 519 44.21 -88.93 -72.40
CA ASP A 519 43.71 -89.20 -71.05
C ASP A 519 44.35 -88.23 -70.02
N ARG A 520 45.65 -87.91 -70.19
CA ARG A 520 46.35 -86.89 -69.39
C ARG A 520 45.75 -85.49 -69.57
N LEU A 521 45.55 -85.04 -70.81
CA LEU A 521 44.94 -83.73 -71.09
C LEU A 521 43.49 -83.65 -70.58
N THR A 522 42.75 -84.76 -70.63
CA THR A 522 41.39 -84.85 -70.09
C THR A 522 41.40 -84.70 -68.56
N ALA A 523 42.38 -85.29 -67.87
CA ALA A 523 42.55 -85.12 -66.43
C ALA A 523 42.95 -83.67 -66.05
N GLU A 524 43.85 -83.04 -66.82
CA GLU A 524 44.22 -81.63 -66.60
C GLU A 524 43.05 -80.66 -66.83
N LEU A 525 42.19 -80.93 -67.81
CA LEU A 525 40.96 -80.16 -68.04
C LEU A 525 39.93 -80.33 -66.92
N ALA A 526 39.76 -81.54 -66.41
CA ALA A 526 38.88 -81.80 -65.27
C ALA A 526 39.35 -81.05 -64.00
N GLU A 527 40.66 -80.97 -63.79
CA GLU A 527 41.23 -80.26 -62.64
C GLU A 527 41.15 -78.74 -62.78
N ARG A 528 41.28 -78.21 -64.00
CA ARG A 528 40.99 -76.78 -64.28
C ARG A 528 39.52 -76.44 -64.05
N ALA A 529 38.59 -77.29 -64.50
CA ALA A 529 37.17 -77.08 -64.28
C ALA A 529 36.81 -77.01 -62.78
N ARG A 530 37.43 -77.87 -61.95
CA ARG A 530 37.27 -77.80 -60.48
C ARG A 530 37.80 -76.51 -59.87
N ARG A 531 38.95 -76.01 -60.35
CA ARG A 531 39.52 -74.73 -59.87
C ARG A 531 38.63 -73.55 -60.25
N ASP A 532 38.07 -73.55 -61.46
CA ASP A 532 37.16 -72.50 -61.91
C ASP A 532 35.87 -72.48 -61.08
N GLU A 533 35.37 -73.65 -60.66
CA GLU A 533 34.21 -73.76 -59.78
C GLU A 533 34.50 -73.21 -58.36
N VAL A 534 35.67 -73.49 -57.79
CA VAL A 534 36.12 -72.93 -56.51
C VAL A 534 36.28 -71.41 -56.61
N LEU A 535 36.97 -70.90 -57.62
CA LEU A 535 37.15 -69.45 -57.83
C LEU A 535 35.82 -68.72 -58.07
N SER A 536 34.86 -69.37 -58.73
CA SER A 536 33.51 -68.84 -58.91
C SER A 536 32.77 -68.70 -57.56
N SER A 537 32.93 -69.69 -56.68
CA SER A 537 32.35 -69.64 -55.33
C SER A 537 32.98 -68.55 -54.45
N GLU A 538 34.30 -68.37 -54.50
CA GLU A 538 35.01 -67.31 -53.77
C GLU A 538 34.62 -65.92 -54.28
N ARG A 539 34.52 -65.74 -55.60
CA ARG A 539 34.07 -64.47 -56.20
C ARG A 539 32.65 -64.11 -55.77
N LYS A 540 31.77 -65.11 -55.65
CA LYS A 540 30.40 -64.89 -55.13
C LYS A 540 30.41 -64.47 -53.66
N ALA A 541 31.22 -65.11 -52.83
CA ALA A 541 31.34 -64.75 -51.41
C ALA A 541 31.87 -63.32 -51.21
N LEU A 542 32.90 -62.92 -51.97
CA LEU A 542 33.44 -61.56 -51.95
C LEU A 542 32.41 -60.52 -52.45
N GLN A 543 31.60 -60.88 -53.46
CA GLN A 543 30.53 -60.00 -53.94
C GLN A 543 29.44 -59.78 -52.88
N ASP A 544 29.08 -60.82 -52.13
CA ASP A 544 28.12 -60.72 -51.04
C ASP A 544 28.66 -59.89 -49.88
N GLU A 545 29.96 -60.00 -49.57
CA GLU A 545 30.63 -59.18 -48.57
C GLU A 545 30.74 -57.70 -48.97
N LEU A 546 31.02 -57.43 -50.25
CA LEU A 546 31.01 -56.08 -50.82
C LEU A 546 29.61 -55.45 -50.72
N ASN A 547 28.56 -56.21 -51.03
CA ASN A 547 27.18 -55.73 -50.92
C ASN A 547 26.81 -55.41 -49.46
N ARG A 548 27.23 -56.24 -48.49
CA ARG A 548 27.00 -55.99 -47.05
C ARG A 548 27.72 -54.74 -46.56
N THR A 549 28.98 -54.55 -46.97
CA THR A 549 29.76 -53.37 -46.59
C THR A 549 29.20 -52.09 -47.24
N GLN A 550 28.75 -52.14 -48.49
CA GLN A 550 28.05 -51.01 -49.13
C GLN A 550 26.76 -50.63 -48.40
N ASN A 551 25.92 -51.60 -48.05
CA ASN A 551 24.70 -51.33 -47.29
C ASN A 551 25.00 -50.69 -45.93
N THR A 552 26.04 -51.17 -45.24
CA THR A 552 26.50 -50.60 -43.97
C THR A 552 26.99 -49.16 -44.15
N LEU A 553 27.74 -48.89 -45.23
CA LEU A 553 28.22 -47.53 -45.55
C LEU A 553 27.06 -46.57 -45.82
N THR A 554 26.03 -47.02 -46.56
CA THR A 554 24.82 -46.23 -46.82
C THR A 554 24.06 -45.93 -45.53
N GLN A 555 23.92 -46.90 -44.64
CA GLN A 555 23.31 -46.70 -43.32
C GLN A 555 24.09 -45.68 -42.48
N ARG A 556 25.42 -45.82 -42.40
CA ARG A 556 26.27 -44.89 -41.66
C ARG A 556 26.23 -43.48 -42.24
N LYS A 557 26.11 -43.33 -43.56
CA LYS A 557 25.94 -42.04 -44.21
C LYS A 557 24.63 -41.36 -43.79
N ALA A 558 23.52 -42.09 -43.75
CA ALA A 558 22.24 -41.57 -43.28
C ALA A 558 22.31 -41.13 -41.80
N GLU A 559 22.96 -41.91 -40.94
CA GLU A 559 23.17 -41.55 -39.52
C GLU A 559 24.00 -40.25 -39.37
N ILE A 560 25.01 -40.04 -40.22
CA ILE A 560 25.82 -38.82 -40.24
C ILE A 560 25.00 -37.62 -40.71
N ASP A 561 24.17 -37.78 -41.74
CA ASP A 561 23.31 -36.72 -42.26
C ASP A 561 22.26 -36.28 -41.20
N ASP A 562 21.68 -37.24 -40.46
CA ASP A 562 20.76 -36.96 -39.35
C ASP A 562 21.46 -36.25 -38.18
N ALA A 563 22.69 -36.69 -37.85
CA ALA A 563 23.50 -36.04 -36.82
C ALA A 563 23.89 -34.61 -37.21
N ALA A 564 24.22 -34.36 -38.49
CA ALA A 564 24.50 -33.03 -39.01
C ALA A 564 23.26 -32.12 -38.94
N ALA A 565 22.09 -32.63 -39.29
CA ALA A 565 20.83 -31.89 -39.15
C ALA A 565 20.50 -31.58 -37.68
N ALA A 566 20.77 -32.50 -36.76
CA ALA A 566 20.61 -32.28 -35.33
C ALA A 566 21.56 -31.19 -34.81
N LEU A 567 22.83 -31.21 -35.24
CA LEU A 567 23.83 -30.20 -34.88
C LEU A 567 23.40 -28.80 -35.34
N HIS A 568 22.90 -28.69 -36.58
CA HIS A 568 22.43 -27.41 -37.11
C HIS A 568 21.24 -26.85 -36.30
N ARG A 569 20.27 -27.71 -35.95
CA ARG A 569 19.16 -27.33 -35.06
C ARG A 569 19.64 -26.84 -33.69
N THR A 570 20.66 -27.49 -33.11
CA THR A 570 21.23 -27.04 -31.83
C THR A 570 21.97 -25.72 -31.95
N GLN A 571 22.65 -25.44 -33.07
CA GLN A 571 23.31 -24.16 -33.33
C GLN A 571 22.30 -23.02 -33.49
N ASP A 572 21.16 -23.26 -34.14
CA ASP A 572 20.09 -22.27 -34.24
C ASP A 572 19.48 -21.94 -32.87
N LEU A 573 19.27 -22.97 -32.03
CA LEU A 573 18.79 -22.78 -30.67
C LEU A 573 19.79 -22.01 -29.80
N LEU A 574 21.09 -22.31 -29.94
CA LEU A 574 22.16 -21.58 -29.24
C LEU A 574 22.18 -20.10 -29.66
N THR A 575 22.13 -19.81 -30.96
CA THR A 575 22.12 -18.44 -31.48
C THR A 575 20.91 -17.65 -30.95
N ARG A 576 19.72 -18.27 -30.88
CA ARG A 576 18.52 -17.64 -30.29
C ARG A 576 18.67 -17.40 -28.79
N ALA A 577 19.33 -18.33 -28.08
CA ALA A 577 19.60 -18.18 -26.65
C ALA A 577 20.59 -17.04 -26.38
N GLU A 578 21.64 -16.91 -27.20
CA GLU A 578 22.61 -15.81 -27.13
C GLU A 578 21.94 -14.45 -27.35
N LEU A 579 21.11 -14.31 -28.39
CA LEU A 579 20.33 -13.09 -28.63
C LEU A 579 19.40 -12.74 -27.46
N ARG A 580 18.81 -13.74 -26.81
CA ARG A 580 17.95 -13.54 -25.65
C ARG A 580 18.75 -13.08 -24.42
N ILE A 581 19.94 -13.65 -24.20
CA ILE A 581 20.85 -13.24 -23.13
C ILE A 581 21.30 -11.79 -23.34
N GLU A 582 21.65 -11.41 -24.57
CA GLU A 582 22.04 -10.04 -24.92
C GLU A 582 20.90 -9.04 -24.63
N SER A 583 19.67 -9.37 -25.05
CA SER A 583 18.48 -8.56 -24.76
C SER A 583 18.22 -8.42 -23.25
N GLN A 584 18.35 -9.51 -22.50
CA GLN A 584 18.19 -9.49 -21.04
C GLN A 584 19.30 -8.69 -20.36
N ALA A 585 20.54 -8.73 -20.86
CA ALA A 585 21.63 -7.93 -20.34
C ALA A 585 21.39 -6.42 -20.52
N GLN A 586 20.83 -6.02 -21.67
CA GLN A 586 20.42 -4.63 -21.92
C GLN A 586 19.30 -4.18 -20.96
N GLU A 587 18.30 -5.04 -20.72
CA GLU A 587 17.21 -4.76 -19.79
C GLU A 587 17.73 -4.62 -18.34
N ILE A 588 18.63 -5.51 -17.91
CA ILE A 588 19.29 -5.42 -16.59
C ILE A 588 20.07 -4.11 -16.46
N SER A 589 20.79 -3.69 -17.51
CA SER A 589 21.53 -2.42 -17.52
C SER A 589 20.57 -1.23 -17.34
N ALA A 590 19.46 -1.19 -18.08
CA ALA A 590 18.45 -0.15 -17.96
C ALA A 590 17.82 -0.10 -16.56
N LEU A 591 17.53 -1.27 -15.98
CA LEU A 591 16.99 -1.39 -14.62
C LEU A 591 18.00 -0.90 -13.56
N ARG A 592 19.29 -1.17 -13.73
CA ARG A 592 20.35 -0.63 -12.85
C ARG A 592 20.39 0.90 -12.90
N SER A 593 20.39 1.49 -14.10
CA SER A 593 20.35 2.96 -14.23
C SER A 593 19.05 3.58 -13.69
N ALA A 594 17.92 2.87 -13.75
CA ALA A 594 16.68 3.32 -13.12
C ALA A 594 16.76 3.24 -11.59
N ARG A 595 17.38 2.20 -11.04
CA ARG A 595 17.64 2.08 -9.60
C ARG A 595 18.53 3.21 -9.09
N ASP A 596 19.65 3.48 -9.75
CA ASP A 596 20.59 4.51 -9.32
C ASP A 596 19.94 5.92 -9.29
N ARG A 597 19.06 6.20 -10.26
CA ARG A 597 18.23 7.42 -10.26
C ARG A 597 17.29 7.48 -9.05
N ARG A 598 16.59 6.39 -8.74
CA ARG A 598 15.69 6.33 -7.58
C ARG A 598 16.44 6.43 -6.26
N ASP A 599 17.64 5.85 -6.16
CA ASP A 599 18.49 5.96 -4.97
C ASP A 599 18.96 7.41 -4.76
N THR A 600 19.19 8.15 -5.86
CA THR A 600 19.51 9.59 -5.82
C THR A 600 18.32 10.43 -5.36
N GLU A 601 17.13 10.19 -5.92
CA GLU A 601 15.87 10.83 -5.48
C GLU A 601 15.58 10.56 -3.99
N LEU A 602 15.79 9.32 -3.54
CA LEU A 602 15.64 8.93 -2.13
C LEU A 602 16.59 9.70 -1.21
N SER A 603 17.83 9.91 -1.64
CA SER A 603 18.81 10.72 -0.90
C SER A 603 18.36 12.18 -0.77
N GLU A 604 17.82 12.77 -1.84
CA GLU A 604 17.28 14.13 -1.81
C GLU A 604 16.04 14.26 -0.93
N ILE A 605 15.10 13.32 -1.04
CA ILE A 605 13.90 13.27 -0.17
C ILE A 605 14.32 13.13 1.29
N THR A 606 15.32 12.30 1.58
CA THR A 606 15.83 12.10 2.96
C THR A 606 16.43 13.40 3.51
N LYS A 607 17.18 14.15 2.70
CA LYS A 607 17.71 15.47 3.09
C LYS A 607 16.59 16.47 3.34
N SER A 608 15.59 16.52 2.45
CA SER A 608 14.42 17.41 2.60
C SER A 608 13.62 17.09 3.86
N LEU A 609 13.42 15.80 4.16
CA LEU A 609 12.75 15.34 5.38
C LEU A 609 13.53 15.70 6.65
N ALA A 610 14.86 15.61 6.62
CA ALA A 610 15.70 16.04 7.73
C ALA A 610 15.58 17.55 8.00
N ALA A 611 15.55 18.37 6.93
CA ALA A 611 15.32 19.81 7.04
C ALA A 611 13.92 20.11 7.62
N ALA A 612 12.87 19.48 7.08
CA ALA A 612 11.50 19.66 7.58
C ALA A 612 11.34 19.27 9.06
N ARG A 613 12.04 18.22 9.52
CA ARG A 613 12.07 17.85 10.95
C ARG A 613 12.75 18.91 11.82
N SER A 614 13.82 19.52 11.33
CA SER A 614 14.48 20.63 12.03
C SER A 614 13.55 21.84 12.13
N ASP A 615 12.85 22.18 11.06
CA ASP A 615 11.91 23.30 11.03
C ASP A 615 10.73 23.05 11.98
N LEU A 616 10.20 21.81 12.01
CA LEU A 616 9.15 21.41 12.95
C LEU A 616 9.61 21.54 14.40
N ALA A 617 10.84 21.12 14.73
CA ALA A 617 11.39 21.26 16.07
C ALA A 617 11.53 22.73 16.48
N ALA A 618 11.93 23.61 15.55
CA ALA A 618 12.00 25.05 15.79
C ALA A 618 10.60 25.65 16.03
N ALA A 619 9.61 25.26 15.23
CA ALA A 619 8.22 25.70 15.40
C ALA A 619 7.62 25.24 16.75
N GLN A 620 7.91 24.01 17.17
CA GLN A 620 7.49 23.49 18.47
C GLN A 620 8.12 24.26 19.64
N ALA A 621 9.40 24.63 19.52
CA ALA A 621 10.08 25.44 20.53
C ALA A 621 9.48 26.86 20.64
N GLU A 622 9.11 27.47 19.52
CA GLU A 622 8.43 28.77 19.52
C GLU A 622 7.01 28.67 20.10
N LEU A 623 6.26 27.62 19.77
CA LEU A 623 4.94 27.37 20.37
C LEU A 623 5.03 27.27 21.90
N ALA A 624 6.00 26.50 22.42
CA ALA A 624 6.21 26.37 23.86
C ALA A 624 6.56 27.72 24.53
N ARG A 625 7.30 28.60 23.85
CA ARG A 625 7.57 29.97 24.35
C ARG A 625 6.29 30.79 24.41
N ARG A 626 5.44 30.71 23.38
CA ARG A 626 4.16 31.43 23.35
C ARG A 626 3.19 30.95 24.41
N GLU A 627 3.15 29.65 24.67
CA GLU A 627 2.35 29.08 25.76
C GLU A 627 2.82 29.57 27.14
N ALA A 628 4.14 29.64 27.36
CA ALA A 628 4.70 30.18 28.60
C ALA A 628 4.40 31.68 28.77
N GLU A 629 4.47 32.47 27.69
CA GLU A 629 4.11 33.89 27.67
C GLU A 629 2.62 34.09 27.99
N MET A 630 1.74 33.29 27.38
CA MET A 630 0.31 33.29 27.67
C MET A 630 0.00 32.97 29.14
N ALA A 631 0.65 31.97 29.73
CA ALA A 631 0.47 31.63 31.13
C ALA A 631 0.91 32.77 32.08
N ARG A 632 2.02 33.45 31.74
CA ARG A 632 2.46 34.64 32.48
C ARG A 632 1.45 35.78 32.39
N LEU A 633 0.97 36.09 31.18
CA LEU A 633 -0.03 37.15 30.97
C LEU A 633 -1.35 36.85 31.69
N GLN A 634 -1.79 35.59 31.73
CA GLN A 634 -2.96 35.19 32.51
C GLN A 634 -2.78 35.44 34.01
N THR A 635 -1.57 35.19 34.53
CA THR A 635 -1.24 35.43 35.93
C THR A 635 -1.22 36.93 36.25
N GLU A 636 -0.61 37.75 35.38
CA GLU A 636 -0.62 39.21 35.50
C GLU A 636 -2.05 39.77 35.43
N HIS A 637 -2.88 39.25 34.52
CA HIS A 637 -4.29 39.64 34.43
C HIS A 637 -5.08 39.31 35.69
N LEU A 638 -4.88 38.12 36.30
CA LEU A 638 -5.50 37.77 37.57
C LEU A 638 -5.07 38.71 38.70
N ALA A 639 -3.77 39.03 38.78
CA ALA A 639 -3.24 39.95 39.78
C ALA A 639 -3.82 41.36 39.62
N LEU A 640 -3.90 41.88 38.39
CA LEU A 640 -4.54 43.16 38.09
C LEU A 640 -6.02 43.17 38.46
N LYS A 641 -6.75 42.08 38.18
CA LYS A 641 -8.16 41.95 38.54
C LYS A 641 -8.36 41.96 40.06
N SER A 642 -7.46 41.32 40.81
CA SER A 642 -7.47 41.37 42.28
C SER A 642 -7.18 42.78 42.80
N GLY A 643 -6.17 43.45 42.25
CA GLY A 643 -5.83 44.83 42.63
C GLY A 643 -6.93 45.84 42.30
N LEU A 644 -7.67 45.62 41.21
CA LEU A 644 -8.85 46.42 40.86
C LEU A 644 -9.95 46.23 41.90
N ALA A 645 -10.25 45.00 42.31
CA ALA A 645 -11.24 44.72 43.34
C ALA A 645 -10.87 45.36 44.70
N GLU A 646 -9.59 45.30 45.10
CA GLU A 646 -9.11 45.99 46.31
C GLU A 646 -9.26 47.51 46.20
N SER A 647 -8.97 48.07 45.03
CA SER A 647 -9.13 49.52 44.77
C SER A 647 -10.61 49.95 44.81
N GLU A 648 -11.52 49.16 44.24
CA GLU A 648 -12.97 49.39 44.31
C GLU A 648 -13.47 49.35 45.75
N THR A 649 -12.98 48.39 46.55
CA THR A 649 -13.32 48.27 47.97
C THR A 649 -12.81 49.49 48.76
N THR A 650 -11.59 49.94 48.46
CA THR A 650 -11.00 51.14 49.08
C THR A 650 -11.76 52.40 48.69
N LEU A 651 -12.19 52.52 47.43
CA LEU A 651 -12.99 53.63 46.94
C LEU A 651 -14.34 53.69 47.68
N ALA A 652 -15.05 52.57 47.80
CA ALA A 652 -16.31 52.49 48.53
C ALA A 652 -16.13 52.90 50.02
N GLN A 653 -15.03 52.49 50.64
CA GLN A 653 -14.70 52.92 52.00
C GLN A 653 -14.47 54.43 52.09
N ARG A 654 -13.75 55.02 51.12
CA ARG A 654 -13.51 56.47 51.06
C ARG A 654 -14.77 57.27 50.81
N GLU A 655 -15.69 56.77 49.98
CA GLU A 655 -17.00 57.37 49.76
C GLU A 655 -17.85 57.37 51.05
N SER A 656 -17.81 56.27 51.81
CA SER A 656 -18.47 56.18 53.12
C SER A 656 -17.89 57.17 54.14
N ASP A 657 -16.55 57.28 54.20
CA ASP A 657 -15.88 58.22 55.09
C ASP A 657 -16.16 59.68 54.70
N LEU A 658 -16.21 59.98 53.40
CA LEU A 658 -16.57 61.30 52.88
C LEU A 658 -18.02 61.65 53.26
N ALA A 659 -18.97 60.72 53.08
CA ALA A 659 -20.35 60.92 53.49
C ALA A 659 -20.48 61.21 55.00
N ARG A 660 -19.70 60.50 55.83
CA ARG A 660 -19.65 60.74 57.29
C ARG A 660 -19.05 62.11 57.62
N ALA A 661 -18.00 62.51 56.92
CA ALA A 661 -17.38 63.82 57.09
C ALA A 661 -18.32 64.97 56.67
N SER A 662 -19.04 64.82 55.55
CA SER A 662 -20.07 65.77 55.12
C SER A 662 -21.22 65.86 56.12
N GLY A 663 -21.65 64.75 56.71
CA GLY A 663 -22.64 64.76 57.79
C GLY A 663 -22.18 65.56 59.02
N ARG A 664 -20.92 65.35 59.46
CA ARG A 664 -20.33 66.11 60.57
C ARG A 664 -20.18 67.60 60.25
N LEU A 665 -19.87 67.94 59.00
CA LEU A 665 -19.77 69.33 58.56
C LEU A 665 -21.14 70.02 58.61
N ALA A 666 -22.20 69.35 58.12
CA ALA A 666 -23.56 69.88 58.20
C ALA A 666 -24.04 70.10 59.65
N GLU A 667 -23.65 69.20 60.57
CA GLU A 667 -23.94 69.34 62.00
C GLU A 667 -23.18 70.53 62.62
N ALA A 668 -21.91 70.70 62.27
CA ALA A 668 -21.11 71.86 62.69
C ALA A 668 -21.66 73.18 62.13
N GLU A 669 -22.12 73.21 60.88
CA GLU A 669 -22.77 74.38 60.27
C GLU A 669 -24.08 74.73 61.01
N ALA A 670 -24.89 73.73 61.36
CA ALA A 670 -26.09 73.93 62.16
C ALA A 670 -25.77 74.50 63.55
N ASP A 671 -24.69 74.04 64.18
CA ASP A 671 -24.22 74.57 65.46
C ASP A 671 -23.71 76.01 65.36
N VAL A 672 -23.00 76.37 64.28
CA VAL A 672 -22.59 77.76 64.02
C VAL A 672 -23.81 78.67 63.90
N VAL A 673 -24.85 78.25 63.18
CA VAL A 673 -26.11 79.01 63.08
C VAL A 673 -26.77 79.18 64.45
N ARG A 674 -26.78 78.12 65.27
CA ARG A 674 -27.35 78.13 66.62
C ARG A 674 -26.59 79.09 67.55
N LEU A 675 -25.26 79.06 67.50
CA LEU A 675 -24.38 79.95 68.27
C LEU A 675 -24.50 81.40 67.82
N ALA A 676 -24.62 81.66 66.51
CA ALA A 676 -24.86 83.01 65.98
C ALA A 676 -26.19 83.59 66.48
N ALA A 677 -27.25 82.77 66.55
CA ALA A 677 -28.53 83.18 67.11
C ALA A 677 -28.43 83.50 68.62
N GLN A 678 -27.66 82.70 69.38
CA GLN A 678 -27.39 82.97 70.80
C GLN A 678 -26.58 84.26 71.00
N HIS A 679 -25.57 84.49 70.15
CA HIS A 679 -24.79 85.73 70.15
C HIS A 679 -25.70 86.96 69.93
N GLY A 680 -26.59 86.93 68.94
CA GLY A 680 -27.54 88.03 68.70
C GLY A 680 -28.57 88.23 69.81
N VAL A 681 -28.85 87.23 70.65
CA VAL A 681 -29.66 87.41 71.87
C VAL A 681 -28.83 88.07 72.98
N LEU A 682 -27.56 87.70 73.12
CA LEU A 682 -26.65 88.29 74.09
C LEU A 682 -26.32 89.75 73.76
N GLU A 683 -26.07 90.09 72.49
CA GLU A 683 -25.86 91.48 72.05
C GLU A 683 -27.06 92.37 72.38
N ARG A 684 -28.28 91.88 72.14
CA ARG A 684 -29.51 92.61 72.51
C ARG A 684 -29.59 92.86 74.02
N LYS A 685 -29.24 91.87 74.85
CA LYS A 685 -29.17 92.04 76.31
C LYS A 685 -28.13 93.08 76.72
N VAL A 686 -26.94 93.04 76.12
CA VAL A 686 -25.88 94.03 76.38
C VAL A 686 -26.36 95.43 76.00
N GLN A 687 -27.03 95.58 74.86
CA GLN A 687 -27.59 96.87 74.43
C GLN A 687 -28.66 97.37 75.41
N THR A 688 -29.59 96.52 75.85
CA THR A 688 -30.60 96.90 76.85
C THR A 688 -29.95 97.35 78.17
N GLN A 689 -28.91 96.66 78.62
CA GLN A 689 -28.17 97.05 79.83
C GLN A 689 -27.40 98.37 79.64
N ALA A 690 -26.85 98.61 78.44
CA ALA A 690 -26.20 99.89 78.13
C ALA A 690 -27.21 101.06 78.13
N ASP A 691 -28.41 100.84 77.60
CA ASP A 691 -29.49 101.84 77.62
C ASP A 691 -29.97 102.13 79.06
N GLU A 692 -30.08 101.10 79.92
CA GLU A 692 -30.37 101.26 81.36
C GLU A 692 -29.29 102.06 82.09
N ILE A 693 -28.00 101.81 81.81
CA ILE A 693 -26.88 102.56 82.40
C ILE A 693 -26.93 104.03 81.95
N SER A 694 -27.28 104.29 80.70
CA SER A 694 -27.41 105.64 80.17
C SER A 694 -28.56 106.41 80.85
N ALA A 695 -29.71 105.76 81.04
CA ALA A 695 -30.86 106.32 81.75
C ALA A 695 -30.55 106.61 83.24
N LEU A 696 -29.84 105.70 83.91
CA LEU A 696 -29.38 105.91 85.29
C LEU A 696 -28.37 107.06 85.41
N SER A 697 -27.48 107.20 84.43
CA SER A 697 -26.51 108.31 84.40
C SER A 697 -27.21 109.66 84.21
N ALA A 698 -28.24 109.73 83.37
CA ALA A 698 -29.07 110.93 83.21
C ALA A 698 -29.81 111.30 84.50
N SER A 699 -30.38 110.32 85.21
CA SER A 699 -31.03 110.56 86.51
C SER A 699 -30.05 111.05 87.59
N ASN A 700 -28.79 110.60 87.57
CA ASN A 700 -27.77 111.12 88.48
C ASN A 700 -27.37 112.56 88.17
N ALA A 701 -27.29 112.94 86.89
CA ALA A 701 -27.01 114.34 86.52
C ALA A 701 -28.12 115.31 86.99
N GLU A 702 -29.38 114.87 86.95
CA GLU A 702 -30.53 115.63 87.46
C GLU A 702 -30.44 115.81 88.99
N ARG A 703 -30.05 114.75 89.72
CA ARG A 703 -29.82 114.79 91.17
C ARG A 703 -28.64 115.65 91.59
N ASP A 704 -27.56 115.68 90.81
CA ASP A 704 -26.42 116.56 91.06
C ASP A 704 -26.81 118.05 90.91
N THR A 705 -27.77 118.33 90.03
CA THR A 705 -28.34 119.67 89.86
C THR A 705 -29.17 120.06 91.09
N GLU A 706 -30.03 119.16 91.59
CA GLU A 706 -30.80 119.38 92.83
C GLU A 706 -29.90 119.59 94.06
N LEU A 707 -28.80 118.84 94.18
CA LEU A 707 -27.82 118.99 95.26
C LEU A 707 -27.09 120.34 95.20
N SER A 708 -26.81 120.85 94.00
CA SER A 708 -26.23 122.19 93.82
C SER A 708 -27.19 123.31 94.27
N GLU A 709 -28.50 123.13 94.10
CA GLU A 709 -29.53 124.07 94.56
C GLU A 709 -29.58 124.13 96.10
N VAL A 710 -29.50 122.96 96.76
CA VAL A 710 -29.48 122.85 98.23
C VAL A 710 -28.20 123.46 98.82
N ALA A 711 -27.05 123.27 98.17
CA ALA A 711 -25.79 123.89 98.59
C ALA A 711 -25.86 125.43 98.57
N LYS A 712 -26.60 126.00 97.61
CA LYS A 712 -26.81 127.46 97.50
C LYS A 712 -27.65 128.00 98.66
N ILE A 713 -28.70 127.28 99.05
CA ILE A 713 -29.55 127.62 100.21
C ILE A 713 -28.74 127.58 101.51
N ILE A 714 -27.86 126.60 101.69
CA ILE A 714 -27.01 126.50 102.89
C ILE A 714 -26.05 127.70 103.01
N LEU A 715 -25.50 128.18 101.89
CA LEU A 715 -24.63 129.36 101.85
C LEU A 715 -25.37 130.65 102.26
N GLU A 716 -26.61 130.83 101.81
CA GLU A 716 -27.46 131.98 102.20
C GLU A 716 -27.80 131.96 103.70
N TYR A 717 -28.05 130.77 104.26
CA TYR A 717 -28.25 130.62 105.71
C TYR A 717 -26.98 130.92 106.54
N GLN A 718 -25.80 130.55 106.04
CA GLN A 718 -24.53 130.88 106.70
C GLN A 718 -24.28 132.39 106.72
N GLN A 719 -24.57 133.09 105.63
CA GLN A 719 -24.47 134.55 105.53
C GLN A 719 -25.38 135.25 106.57
N GLY A 720 -26.63 134.80 106.70
CA GLY A 720 -27.58 135.35 107.68
C GLY A 720 -27.15 135.15 109.15
N LEU A 721 -26.40 134.08 109.42
CA LEU A 721 -25.87 133.77 110.75
C LEU A 721 -24.67 134.66 111.14
N GLU A 722 -23.86 135.08 110.16
CA GLU A 722 -22.79 136.07 110.36
C GLU A 722 -23.34 137.47 110.62
N ASP A 723 -24.39 137.89 109.89
CA ASP A 723 -25.04 139.18 110.10
C ASP A 723 -25.70 139.29 111.48
N ALA A 724 -26.31 138.19 111.95
CA ALA A 724 -26.88 138.10 113.30
C ALA A 724 -25.80 138.21 114.40
N ARG A 725 -24.62 137.62 114.19
CA ARG A 725 -23.47 137.77 115.11
C ARG A 725 -22.95 139.20 115.16
N ALA A 726 -22.84 139.88 114.01
CA ALA A 726 -22.40 141.28 113.94
C ALA A 726 -23.40 142.26 114.60
N SER A 727 -24.69 141.89 114.69
CA SER A 727 -25.71 142.64 115.43
C SER A 727 -25.59 142.45 116.95
N ALA A 728 -25.32 141.22 117.39
CA ALA A 728 -25.12 140.90 118.81
C ALA A 728 -23.86 141.58 119.40
N ASP A 729 -22.77 141.66 118.63
CA ASP A 729 -21.54 142.34 119.08
C ASP A 729 -21.73 143.87 119.20
N ARG A 730 -22.57 144.47 118.35
CA ARG A 730 -22.97 145.89 118.48
C ARG A 730 -23.78 146.15 119.75
N GLN A 731 -24.69 145.26 120.11
CA GLN A 731 -25.44 145.37 121.36
C GLN A 731 -24.56 145.15 122.60
N ARG A 732 -23.56 144.28 122.53
CA ARG A 732 -22.58 144.06 123.62
C ARG A 732 -21.74 145.31 123.89
N SER A 733 -21.32 146.04 122.85
CA SER A 733 -20.57 147.30 122.98
C SER A 733 -21.38 148.42 123.67
N LEU A 734 -22.67 148.54 123.34
CA LEU A 734 -23.59 149.51 123.96
C LEU A 734 -23.82 149.25 125.47
N ILE A 735 -23.83 147.97 125.89
CA ILE A 735 -23.98 147.57 127.29
C ILE A 735 -22.72 147.91 128.12
N GLU A 736 -21.53 147.83 127.53
CA GLU A 736 -20.29 148.24 128.20
C GLU A 736 -20.20 149.76 128.37
N THR A 737 -20.69 150.54 127.40
CA THR A 737 -20.71 152.01 127.52
C THR A 737 -21.69 152.49 128.59
N ALA A 738 -22.85 151.82 128.73
CA ALA A 738 -23.82 152.10 129.78
C ALA A 738 -23.30 151.75 131.19
N ARG A 739 -22.44 150.73 131.32
CA ARG A 739 -21.80 150.37 132.60
C ARG A 739 -20.74 151.39 133.06
N ALA A 740 -20.03 152.02 132.12
CA ALA A 740 -19.06 153.07 132.45
C ALA A 740 -19.74 154.37 132.96
N ALA A 741 -20.86 154.76 132.35
CA ALA A 741 -21.62 155.95 132.77
C ALA A 741 -22.28 155.81 134.16
N LEU A 742 -22.57 154.57 134.58
CA LEU A 742 -23.12 154.25 135.90
C LEU A 742 -22.06 154.36 137.02
N ALA A 743 -20.78 154.10 136.71
CA ALA A 743 -19.67 154.23 137.67
C ALA A 743 -19.27 155.70 137.90
N GLU A 744 -19.43 156.57 136.90
CA GLU A 744 -19.08 157.99 137.00
C GLU A 744 -20.14 158.82 137.75
N THR A 745 -21.41 158.44 137.63
CA THR A 745 -22.51 159.02 138.42
C THR A 745 -22.49 158.60 139.89
N GLN A 746 -21.83 157.48 140.24
CA GLN A 746 -21.52 157.13 141.63
C GLN A 746 -20.44 158.02 142.26
N GLY A 747 -19.55 158.63 141.46
CA GLY A 747 -18.48 159.50 141.97
C GLY A 747 -18.96 160.91 142.35
N LEU A 748 -19.94 161.45 141.64
CA LEU A 748 -20.36 162.85 141.78
C LEU A 748 -21.47 163.08 142.83
N LEU A 749 -22.20 162.03 143.23
CA LEU A 749 -23.22 162.13 144.28
C LEU A 749 -22.67 162.17 145.72
N SER A 750 -21.37 161.90 145.92
CA SER A 750 -20.76 161.91 147.28
C SER A 750 -20.22 163.27 147.72
N GLN A 751 -20.21 164.28 146.84
CA GLN A 751 -19.52 165.56 147.12
C GLN A 751 -20.46 166.71 147.51
N LYS A 752 -21.79 166.49 147.62
CA LYS A 752 -22.73 167.62 147.78
C LYS A 752 -23.73 167.59 148.95
N PHE A 753 -24.05 166.50 149.67
CA PHE A 753 -25.12 166.53 150.71
C PHE A 753 -25.04 165.45 151.86
N ASP A 754 -24.79 165.89 153.12
CA ASP A 754 -24.44 165.14 154.39
C ASP A 754 -25.47 165.29 155.62
N LEU A 755 -26.25 164.25 156.09
CA LEU A 755 -27.27 164.12 157.25
C LEU A 755 -26.65 163.22 158.33
N PRO A 756 -27.25 163.14 159.54
CA PRO A 756 -26.73 162.37 160.68
C PRO A 756 -27.79 161.40 161.31
N ALA A 757 -27.57 160.16 161.71
CA ALA A 757 -26.38 159.30 161.61
C ALA A 757 -26.63 158.16 160.57
N ALA A 758 -26.15 158.28 159.33
CA ALA A 758 -25.29 159.35 158.85
C ALA A 758 -25.35 159.60 157.32
N GLY A 759 -26.27 160.43 156.77
CA GLY A 759 -26.02 161.17 155.49
C GLY A 759 -27.29 161.77 154.76
N VAL A 760 -27.31 162.89 153.97
CA VAL A 760 -28.43 163.91 153.87
C VAL A 760 -29.76 163.67 153.15
N SER A 761 -30.64 164.68 153.32
CA SER A 761 -32.06 164.96 153.14
C SER A 761 -32.69 164.96 151.74
N ALA A 762 -34.03 165.10 151.80
CA ALA A 762 -34.92 165.95 151.01
C ALA A 762 -35.30 165.54 149.58
N ALA A 763 -36.60 165.75 149.33
CA ALA A 763 -37.27 165.90 148.04
C ALA A 763 -37.33 164.61 147.18
N THR A 764 -38.41 164.24 146.51
CA THR A 764 -39.68 164.90 146.16
C THR A 764 -40.59 163.80 145.61
N GLU A 765 -41.89 163.92 145.86
CA GLU A 765 -42.95 163.00 145.43
C GLU A 765 -43.29 163.14 143.92
N ASP A 766 -42.31 162.86 143.06
CA ASP A 766 -42.49 162.52 141.63
C ASP A 766 -42.45 160.97 141.43
N LEU A 767 -42.58 160.23 142.53
CA LEU A 767 -42.34 158.78 142.59
C LEU A 767 -43.51 157.92 142.08
N ALA A 768 -44.69 158.51 141.88
CA ALA A 768 -45.89 157.77 141.45
C ALA A 768 -45.93 157.52 139.94
N ASP A 769 -45.48 158.48 139.12
CA ASP A 769 -45.60 158.37 137.66
C ASP A 769 -44.48 157.54 137.02
N LEU A 770 -43.29 157.49 137.64
CA LEU A 770 -42.16 156.70 137.12
C LEU A 770 -42.37 155.18 137.29
N LEU A 771 -43.10 154.76 138.32
CA LEU A 771 -43.42 153.35 138.58
C LEU A 771 -44.41 152.76 137.55
N ALA A 772 -45.27 153.58 136.96
CA ALA A 772 -46.22 153.16 135.94
C ALA A 772 -45.53 152.94 134.57
N ALA A 773 -44.51 153.75 134.23
CA ALA A 773 -43.77 153.62 132.98
C ALA A 773 -42.86 152.37 132.96
N LEU A 774 -42.19 152.05 134.08
CA LEU A 774 -41.30 150.89 134.17
C LEU A 774 -42.05 149.55 134.07
N ARG A 775 -43.28 149.47 134.57
CA ARG A 775 -44.12 148.25 134.46
C ARG A 775 -44.44 147.90 133.00
N ARG A 776 -44.73 148.92 132.19
CA ARG A 776 -45.11 148.75 130.78
C ARG A 776 -43.95 148.26 129.91
N GLN A 777 -42.71 148.68 130.19
CA GLN A 777 -41.53 148.20 129.48
C GLN A 777 -41.16 146.75 129.82
N VAL A 778 -41.44 146.29 131.05
CA VAL A 778 -41.18 144.90 131.44
C VAL A 778 -42.19 143.94 130.81
N GLU A 779 -43.45 144.35 130.63
CA GLU A 779 -44.47 143.54 129.95
C GLU A 779 -44.19 143.38 128.44
N ASP A 780 -43.69 144.41 127.76
CA ASP A 780 -43.32 144.34 126.34
C ASP A 780 -42.10 143.41 126.10
N LEU A 781 -41.14 143.39 127.03
CA LEU A 781 -40.01 142.45 126.99
C LEU A 781 -40.41 141.00 127.26
N ALA A 782 -41.43 140.79 128.10
CA ALA A 782 -41.95 139.44 128.36
C ALA A 782 -42.69 138.87 127.14
N GLY A 783 -43.42 139.71 126.39
CA GLY A 783 -44.10 139.30 125.16
C GLY A 783 -43.14 138.89 124.04
N THR A 784 -42.03 139.62 123.87
CA THR A 784 -41.00 139.30 122.87
C THR A 784 -40.20 138.04 123.22
N TYR A 785 -40.01 137.73 124.50
CA TYR A 785 -39.35 136.51 124.96
C TYR A 785 -40.18 135.24 124.70
N GLU A 786 -41.50 135.25 124.98
CA GLU A 786 -42.31 134.06 124.67
C GLU A 786 -42.49 133.85 123.16
N GLN A 787 -42.54 134.92 122.36
CA GLN A 787 -42.63 134.77 120.91
C GLN A 787 -41.37 134.13 120.31
N THR A 788 -40.18 134.46 120.83
CA THR A 788 -38.91 133.83 120.40
C THR A 788 -38.75 132.40 120.91
N LYS A 789 -39.23 132.10 122.11
CA LYS A 789 -39.24 130.73 122.67
C LYS A 789 -40.19 129.80 121.91
N GLU A 790 -41.35 130.31 121.49
CA GLU A 790 -42.31 129.53 120.71
C GLU A 790 -41.76 129.21 119.31
N GLN A 791 -41.11 130.18 118.65
CA GLN A 791 -40.38 129.98 117.39
C GLN A 791 -39.25 128.94 117.51
N LEU A 792 -38.49 128.95 118.62
CA LEU A 792 -37.42 127.98 118.86
C LEU A 792 -37.98 126.56 119.09
N SER A 793 -39.12 126.43 119.76
CA SER A 793 -39.79 125.14 119.95
C SER A 793 -40.33 124.56 118.63
N ALA A 794 -40.83 125.41 117.72
CA ALA A 794 -41.30 124.99 116.40
C ALA A 794 -40.16 124.48 115.51
N VAL A 795 -38.98 125.11 115.57
CA VAL A 795 -37.78 124.66 114.85
C VAL A 795 -37.26 123.33 115.40
N SER A 796 -37.26 123.15 116.72
CA SER A 796 -36.85 121.87 117.34
C SER A 796 -37.81 120.74 116.97
N ALA A 797 -39.12 121.00 116.95
CA ALA A 797 -40.12 120.00 116.55
C ALA A 797 -40.03 119.63 115.06
N HIS A 798 -39.68 120.58 114.19
CA HIS A 798 -39.47 120.29 112.76
C HIS A 798 -38.21 119.44 112.52
N ASN A 799 -37.15 119.66 113.31
CA ASN A 799 -35.92 118.88 113.24
C ASN A 799 -36.11 117.43 113.74
N ASP A 800 -36.88 117.23 114.82
CA ASP A 800 -37.20 115.89 115.31
C ASP A 800 -38.13 115.12 114.35
N ALA A 801 -39.06 115.82 113.68
CA ALA A 801 -39.92 115.24 112.64
C ALA A 801 -39.13 114.82 111.38
N LEU A 802 -38.06 115.53 111.03
CA LEU A 802 -37.16 115.16 109.92
C LEU A 802 -36.30 113.92 110.23
N MET A 803 -35.79 113.80 111.47
CA MET A 803 -34.94 112.67 111.87
C MET A 803 -35.71 111.35 112.06
N HIS A 804 -37.02 111.41 112.29
CA HIS A 804 -37.87 110.23 112.52
C HIS A 804 -38.93 110.00 111.43
N SER A 805 -38.82 110.71 110.30
CA SER A 805 -39.73 110.56 109.16
C SER A 805 -39.62 109.17 108.54
N THR A 806 -40.72 108.42 108.55
CA THR A 806 -40.86 107.08 107.94
C THR A 806 -41.20 107.13 106.45
N SER A 807 -41.18 108.33 105.83
CA SER A 807 -41.41 108.48 104.39
C SER A 807 -40.25 107.89 103.59
N TRP A 808 -40.56 106.89 102.77
CA TRP A 808 -39.62 106.15 101.92
C TRP A 808 -38.84 107.05 100.94
N ARG A 809 -39.34 108.26 100.64
CA ARG A 809 -38.72 109.23 99.72
C ARG A 809 -37.48 109.92 100.30
N LEU A 810 -37.35 110.06 101.62
CA LEU A 810 -36.18 110.64 102.31
C LEU A 810 -35.22 109.58 102.88
N THR A 811 -35.75 108.40 103.26
CA THR A 811 -34.99 107.35 103.94
C THR A 811 -34.25 106.39 103.01
N SER A 812 -34.65 106.24 101.74
CA SER A 812 -33.93 105.40 100.76
C SER A 812 -32.57 105.97 100.32
N PRO A 813 -32.42 107.28 100.02
CA PRO A 813 -31.11 107.85 99.65
C PRO A 813 -30.09 107.77 100.80
N MET A 814 -30.49 108.06 102.05
CA MET A 814 -29.60 107.91 103.22
C MET A 814 -29.21 106.46 103.50
N ARG A 815 -30.12 105.48 103.32
CA ARG A 815 -29.78 104.05 103.46
C ARG A 815 -28.87 103.55 102.33
N TRP A 816 -28.96 104.13 101.13
CA TRP A 816 -28.05 103.82 100.03
C TRP A 816 -26.63 104.36 100.28
N ILE A 817 -26.51 105.61 100.74
CA ILE A 817 -25.23 106.25 101.10
C ILE A 817 -24.54 105.50 102.26
N VAL A 818 -25.28 105.13 103.31
CA VAL A 818 -24.73 104.38 104.45
C VAL A 818 -24.36 102.93 104.09
N ARG A 819 -25.00 102.33 103.07
CA ARG A 819 -24.70 100.96 102.63
C ARG A 819 -23.57 100.90 101.58
N HIS A 820 -23.31 101.97 100.82
CA HIS A 820 -22.21 102.05 99.85
C HIS A 820 -20.91 102.67 100.42
N LEU A 821 -20.95 103.41 101.52
CA LEU A 821 -19.75 103.88 102.24
C LEU A 821 -19.21 102.89 103.29
N ARG A 822 -19.70 101.65 103.33
CA ARG A 822 -19.23 100.58 104.26
C ARG A 822 -18.83 99.26 103.58
N ARG A 823 -18.56 99.26 102.28
CA ARG A 823 -17.81 98.19 101.57
C ARG A 823 -16.93 98.80 100.49
N SER A 824 -15.90 99.50 100.93
CA SER A 824 -14.59 99.42 100.26
C SER A 824 -13.85 98.24 100.85
#